data_AF-A0A180FA91-F1
#
_entry.id   AF-A0A180FA91-F1
#
_cell.length_a   1.000
_cell.length_b   1.000
_cell.length_c   1.000
_cell.angle_alpha   90.00
_cell.angle_beta   90.00
_cell.angle_gamma   90.00
#
_symmetry.space_group_name_H-M   'P 1'
#
loop_
_entity.id
_entity.type
_entity.pdbx_description
1 polymer ?
#
loop_
_entity_poly.entity_id
_entity_poly.type
_entity_poly.pdbx_seq_one_letter_code
_entity_poly.pdbx_strand_id
1 'polypeptide(L)'
;MKRIVLWMVLCLVCVFQAMGANKERSNYRYGDFYYDLYDDGTASVVGLYTISASKSVIEDKVVTDPTGQRRKEYTVTMMADYAFNENKYIKEMTFPKGLKVIPKGAFRGSSIEKITITKGMTSIETNAFRSCSNLRVVSLEGDATSIKDYAFAQCKNLNTVNREKGREISIGDYAFFECGNLHNFSFTDGITSIGVGAFKRCSLAASEVVVPSKIHNLNSEAFAESNLRSVIFDILSTPLIIMKIGVESLGDRAFAGCPSLTSVTIPYSVKKWGLAVFQGCESLQSVIIEERVTTIGEQAFSKCPSLASVTIPSSIRTIEAFAFSSCVKLQDIYVNWADPKVFVLNEENRKTIFLDVPADCRIHIPRGSKVKYGWLPGSDGSNVKWRGFPVVYDYHAVSTGVNDKERGSAIDDHGNEDVDDGAVVTFTAFPNKGYHLAKWTNAKGDSLFADNPHKLVVKSDAIVLAHFAPNLYRVSMSVEGNGSLRLSSGDSAVSVYKGAAQYDYNSKVTAEAVADSEWHLVMWANAKGDTLSTDTVFTFVVKGDTVIKALFALNTYRVKVSAEKNGTVKSDKDLYGYNTNATVEAKADTNYHFEKWTNEKGDIVSVDNPYTFTVKRETALQAHFTINSYHVHLSAEKHGWIPLRSDSLYAYNTQARAEAVADAGYHLAKWTDAAGDSVSSDNPYTFAIKKDTELKAHFALSHYRVSASAKDGTIMSGEDEIYIYGEEAVVEAAPLMGYHFVKWTNAAGDFLSESNPYRFTVRGEAVIQAHCLTNNYQVNISAGENGRVLSNGGVYGYHVQVIAEAVADSGYHLAQWTDARGVGVSGSNPYLFPVEGKTELTANFVLNNYRVLLSAGAHGTMKSAGGYYTHGSEVKAETFPDQGYRFLEWTNATGNRISGANPYTFIAIREATLTAWFVRDNGSAESYRVNLSADEGGMILSGGGVYLPGDTVRIEAEAHEGYHFLKWTKADGKLFSITNPYAFIATGAMELTAVFEKGSLTGFETPLGVGVNGAYYTDGVLRLVNLEGAVVSVRTIDGRQVLLFTAGGDGDYAAALPAGIYILNAARGKDRFVTKFIVKE
;
A
#
# COMPACT_ATOMS: atom_id res chain seq x y z
N MET A 1 22.75 -2.61 34.37
CA MET A 1 23.06 -2.81 35.81
C MET A 1 22.22 -1.97 36.79
N LYS A 2 22.22 -0.61 36.77
CA LYS A 2 21.50 0.21 37.78
C LYS A 2 20.03 -0.18 38.02
N ARG A 3 19.25 -0.51 36.98
CA ARG A 3 17.86 -1.02 37.15
C ARG A 3 17.78 -2.37 37.87
N ILE A 4 18.71 -3.30 37.62
CA ILE A 4 18.75 -4.63 38.27
C ILE A 4 19.13 -4.50 39.75
N VAL A 5 20.10 -3.64 40.08
CA VAL A 5 20.47 -3.37 41.47
C VAL A 5 19.34 -2.66 42.21
N LEU A 6 18.64 -1.70 41.58
CA LEU A 6 17.48 -1.05 42.19
C LEU A 6 16.30 -2.02 42.38
N TRP A 7 16.09 -2.96 41.46
CA TRP A 7 15.10 -4.04 41.58
C TRP A 7 15.45 -5.06 42.65
N MET A 8 16.72 -5.48 42.74
CA MET A 8 17.20 -6.33 43.83
C MET A 8 17.02 -5.62 45.16
N VAL A 9 17.37 -4.33 45.27
CA VAL A 9 17.16 -3.54 46.49
C VAL A 9 15.68 -3.39 46.84
N LEU A 10 14.78 -3.14 45.87
CA LEU A 10 13.33 -3.08 46.13
C LEU A 10 12.73 -4.43 46.53
N CYS A 11 13.14 -5.54 45.93
CA CYS A 11 12.73 -6.88 46.35
C CYS A 11 13.31 -7.26 47.71
N LEU A 12 14.58 -6.93 47.98
CA LEU A 12 15.22 -7.13 49.28
C LEU A 12 14.54 -6.28 50.36
N VAL A 13 14.11 -5.05 50.07
CA VAL A 13 13.36 -4.22 51.04
C VAL A 13 12.02 -4.85 51.42
N CYS A 14 11.27 -5.42 50.47
CA CYS A 14 10.04 -6.16 50.78
C CYS A 14 10.30 -7.47 51.56
N VAL A 15 11.40 -8.19 51.26
CA VAL A 15 11.76 -9.43 51.98
C VAL A 15 12.33 -9.13 53.38
N PHE A 16 13.09 -8.05 53.56
CA PHE A 16 13.63 -7.65 54.87
C PHE A 16 12.57 -7.08 55.82
N GLN A 17 11.48 -6.46 55.33
CA GLN A 17 10.37 -6.09 56.20
C GLN A 17 9.69 -7.29 56.85
N ALA A 18 9.68 -8.46 56.20
CA ALA A 18 9.10 -9.69 56.75
C ALA A 18 10.00 -10.45 57.74
N MET A 19 11.26 -10.04 57.97
CA MET A 19 12.18 -10.68 58.91
C MET A 19 12.33 -9.93 60.26
N GLY A 20 11.56 -8.88 60.49
CA GLY A 20 11.60 -8.08 61.73
C GLY A 20 10.30 -8.00 62.54
N ALA A 21 9.15 -8.26 61.92
CA ALA A 21 7.84 -8.07 62.55
C ALA A 21 7.35 -9.35 63.27
N ASN A 22 7.00 -9.25 64.55
CA ASN A 22 6.44 -10.37 65.30
C ASN A 22 4.94 -10.49 65.04
N LYS A 23 4.45 -11.72 64.94
CA LYS A 23 3.03 -12.00 64.75
C LYS A 23 2.27 -11.78 66.07
N GLU A 24 1.50 -10.70 66.16
CA GLU A 24 0.68 -10.35 67.32
C GLU A 24 -0.52 -11.30 67.49
N ARG A 25 -1.14 -11.70 66.37
CA ARG A 25 -2.36 -12.52 66.40
C ARG A 25 -2.45 -13.38 65.14
N SER A 26 -2.82 -14.65 65.31
CA SER A 26 -3.02 -15.57 64.19
C SER A 26 -4.49 -15.91 63.99
N ASN A 27 -4.88 -16.22 62.74
CA ASN A 27 -6.25 -16.59 62.37
C ASN A 27 -7.32 -15.62 62.91
N TYR A 28 -7.05 -14.32 62.90
CA TYR A 28 -8.02 -13.28 63.23
C TYR A 28 -9.11 -13.25 62.16
N ARG A 29 -10.38 -13.34 62.58
CA ARG A 29 -11.54 -13.34 61.68
C ARG A 29 -11.96 -11.91 61.39
N TYR A 30 -12.02 -11.55 60.12
CA TYR A 30 -12.50 -10.24 59.67
C TYR A 30 -13.12 -10.37 58.29
N GLY A 31 -14.36 -9.89 58.12
CA GLY A 31 -15.17 -10.19 56.94
C GLY A 31 -15.26 -11.70 56.67
N ASP A 32 -15.03 -12.09 55.42
CA ASP A 32 -15.05 -13.49 54.96
C ASP A 32 -13.77 -14.28 55.25
N PHE A 33 -12.73 -13.68 55.85
CA PHE A 33 -11.37 -14.20 55.83
C PHE A 33 -10.72 -14.38 57.21
N TYR A 34 -9.67 -15.21 57.21
CA TYR A 34 -8.68 -15.32 58.28
C TYR A 34 -7.43 -14.50 57.93
N TYR A 35 -6.94 -13.74 58.91
CA TYR A 35 -5.71 -12.95 58.82
C TYR A 35 -4.73 -13.25 59.95
N ASP A 36 -3.45 -13.21 59.62
CA ASP A 36 -2.38 -13.06 60.60
C ASP A 36 -1.99 -11.58 60.68
N LEU A 37 -1.91 -11.06 61.91
CA LEU A 37 -1.64 -9.64 62.22
C LEU A 37 -0.25 -9.50 62.84
N TYR A 38 0.48 -8.44 62.45
CA TYR A 38 1.88 -8.21 62.82
C TYR A 38 2.05 -6.91 63.62
N ASP A 39 3.05 -6.87 64.50
CA ASP A 39 3.34 -5.74 65.40
C ASP A 39 3.58 -4.42 64.65
N ASP A 40 4.23 -4.50 63.48
CA ASP A 40 4.47 -3.42 62.52
C ASP A 40 3.22 -2.77 61.90
N GLY A 41 2.01 -3.31 62.16
CA GLY A 41 0.76 -2.81 61.61
C GLY A 41 0.41 -3.34 60.22
N THR A 42 1.03 -4.44 59.77
CA THR A 42 0.63 -5.17 58.57
C THR A 42 -0.24 -6.38 58.87
N ALA A 43 -0.93 -6.87 57.83
CA ALA A 43 -1.72 -8.09 57.87
C ALA A 43 -1.45 -8.98 56.65
N SER A 44 -1.47 -10.30 56.87
CA SER A 44 -1.43 -11.32 55.82
C SER A 44 -2.73 -12.12 55.82
N VAL A 45 -3.38 -12.26 54.66
CA VAL A 45 -4.55 -13.14 54.54
C VAL A 45 -4.10 -14.60 54.40
N VAL A 46 -4.62 -15.46 55.26
CA VAL A 46 -4.19 -16.87 55.38
C VAL A 46 -5.25 -17.89 54.94
N GLY A 47 -6.49 -17.45 54.74
CA GLY A 47 -7.51 -18.29 54.09
C GLY A 47 -8.95 -17.79 54.27
N LEU A 48 -9.89 -18.59 53.80
CA LEU A 48 -11.34 -18.30 53.84
C LEU A 48 -11.97 -18.79 55.15
N TYR A 49 -12.81 -17.97 55.77
CA TYR A 49 -13.58 -18.27 56.97
C TYR A 49 -15.04 -18.65 56.67
N THR A 50 -15.68 -18.00 55.70
CA THR A 50 -17.11 -18.20 55.37
C THR A 50 -17.32 -19.06 54.13
N ILE A 51 -18.44 -19.77 54.03
CA ILE A 51 -18.79 -20.63 52.88
C ILE A 51 -19.81 -19.99 51.91
N SER A 52 -20.17 -18.72 52.14
CA SER A 52 -21.28 -18.03 51.46
C SER A 52 -20.87 -17.05 50.36
N ALA A 53 -19.61 -16.65 50.29
CA ALA A 53 -19.16 -15.61 49.37
C ALA A 53 -18.73 -16.17 48.01
N SER A 54 -19.62 -16.12 47.01
CA SER A 54 -19.26 -16.38 45.61
C SER A 54 -18.35 -15.32 45.02
N LYS A 55 -18.50 -14.07 45.48
CA LYS A 55 -17.63 -12.93 45.19
C LYS A 55 -17.08 -12.42 46.51
N SER A 56 -15.76 -12.40 46.65
CA SER A 56 -15.08 -12.01 47.89
C SER A 56 -14.14 -10.83 47.64
N VAL A 57 -14.09 -9.90 48.60
CA VAL A 57 -13.26 -8.69 48.54
C VAL A 57 -12.37 -8.68 49.77
N ILE A 58 -11.06 -8.78 49.57
CA ILE A 58 -10.09 -8.60 50.66
C ILE A 58 -9.96 -7.08 50.88
N GLU A 59 -10.37 -6.59 52.05
CA GLU A 59 -10.27 -5.17 52.37
C GLU A 59 -8.82 -4.67 52.43
N ASP A 60 -8.58 -3.39 52.07
CA ASP A 60 -7.27 -2.73 52.17
C ASP A 60 -6.73 -2.72 53.62
N LYS A 61 -7.63 -2.81 54.61
CA LYS A 61 -7.33 -2.77 56.05
C LYS A 61 -8.15 -3.80 56.84
N VAL A 62 -7.58 -4.27 57.95
CA VAL A 62 -8.25 -5.07 58.97
C VAL A 62 -8.32 -4.27 60.26
N VAL A 63 -9.49 -4.21 60.90
CA VAL A 63 -9.70 -3.46 62.14
C VAL A 63 -9.93 -4.39 63.32
N THR A 64 -9.19 -4.17 64.40
CA THR A 64 -9.43 -4.86 65.68
C THR A 64 -10.48 -4.10 66.50
N ASP A 65 -11.50 -4.84 66.96
CA ASP A 65 -12.64 -4.35 67.75
C ASP A 65 -13.44 -3.16 67.12
N PRO A 66 -14.54 -3.43 66.40
CA PRO A 66 -15.41 -2.38 65.89
C PRO A 66 -16.26 -1.68 66.98
N THR A 67 -16.27 -2.17 68.23
CA THR A 67 -17.12 -1.64 69.32
C THR A 67 -16.48 -0.54 70.17
N GLY A 68 -15.17 -0.29 70.00
CA GLY A 68 -14.60 1.05 70.21
C GLY A 68 -13.79 1.30 71.48
N GLN A 69 -13.13 0.30 72.09
CA GLN A 69 -12.23 0.56 73.23
C GLN A 69 -10.72 0.38 72.95
N ARG A 70 -10.30 -0.44 71.97
CA ARG A 70 -8.89 -0.53 71.51
C ARG A 70 -8.78 -0.79 70.01
N ARG A 71 -9.04 0.24 69.22
CA ARG A 71 -9.03 0.17 67.75
C ARG A 71 -7.60 0.25 67.19
N LYS A 72 -7.03 -0.87 66.75
CA LYS A 72 -5.78 -0.92 65.94
C LYS A 72 -6.13 -1.34 64.51
N GLU A 73 -5.66 -0.59 63.53
CA GLU A 73 -5.80 -0.87 62.10
C GLU A 73 -4.53 -1.54 61.57
N TYR A 74 -4.69 -2.54 60.70
CA TYR A 74 -3.60 -3.25 60.04
C TYR A 74 -3.78 -3.18 58.54
N THR A 75 -2.73 -2.87 57.78
CA THR A 75 -2.80 -2.77 56.31
C THR A 75 -2.54 -4.13 55.68
N VAL A 76 -3.39 -4.58 54.75
CA VAL A 76 -3.20 -5.88 54.09
C VAL A 76 -2.16 -5.75 52.97
N THR A 77 -0.97 -6.28 53.22
CA THR A 77 0.18 -6.22 52.30
C THR A 77 0.61 -7.60 51.80
N MET A 78 0.15 -8.67 52.45
CA MET A 78 0.59 -10.04 52.24
C MET A 78 -0.58 -11.02 52.07
N MET A 79 -0.26 -12.15 51.45
CA MET A 79 -1.10 -13.35 51.38
C MET A 79 -0.18 -14.54 51.66
N ALA A 80 -0.67 -15.57 52.36
CA ALA A 80 0.11 -16.79 52.58
C ALA A 80 0.13 -17.70 51.34
N ASP A 81 1.23 -18.44 51.15
CA ASP A 81 1.28 -19.59 50.24
C ASP A 81 0.08 -20.52 50.51
N TYR A 82 -0.57 -20.99 49.43
CA TYR A 82 -1.73 -21.89 49.45
C TYR A 82 -2.99 -21.41 50.22
N ALA A 83 -3.14 -20.12 50.54
CA ALA A 83 -4.26 -19.58 51.34
C ALA A 83 -5.69 -20.01 50.87
N PHE A 84 -5.89 -20.24 49.57
CA PHE A 84 -7.14 -20.67 48.97
C PHE A 84 -6.97 -21.94 48.10
N ASN A 85 -5.97 -22.77 48.38
CA ASN A 85 -5.75 -24.05 47.69
C ASN A 85 -6.95 -25.00 47.89
N GLU A 86 -7.41 -25.63 46.81
CA GLU A 86 -8.62 -26.49 46.71
C GLU A 86 -9.94 -25.78 47.14
N ASN A 87 -9.99 -24.44 47.16
CA ASN A 87 -11.19 -23.70 47.58
C ASN A 87 -12.34 -23.84 46.57
N LYS A 88 -13.51 -24.30 47.02
CA LYS A 88 -14.69 -24.56 46.16
C LYS A 88 -15.76 -23.48 46.17
N TYR A 89 -15.54 -22.37 46.88
CA TYR A 89 -16.58 -21.37 47.17
C TYR A 89 -16.34 -20.03 46.45
N ILE A 90 -15.09 -19.57 46.41
CA ILE A 90 -14.70 -18.30 45.75
C ILE A 90 -14.77 -18.47 44.23
N LYS A 91 -15.61 -17.66 43.56
CA LYS A 91 -15.71 -17.59 42.08
C LYS A 91 -15.07 -16.31 41.52
N GLU A 92 -15.15 -15.20 42.25
CA GLU A 92 -14.46 -13.95 41.90
C GLU A 92 -13.77 -13.39 43.16
N MET A 93 -12.52 -12.95 43.02
CA MET A 93 -11.73 -12.35 44.10
C MET A 93 -11.25 -10.96 43.69
N THR A 94 -11.33 -9.99 44.60
CA THR A 94 -10.69 -8.67 44.46
C THR A 94 -9.60 -8.51 45.53
N PHE A 95 -8.39 -8.16 45.09
CA PHE A 95 -7.23 -7.97 45.95
C PHE A 95 -7.13 -6.53 46.49
N PRO A 96 -6.46 -6.32 47.66
CA PRO A 96 -6.22 -5.00 48.20
C PRO A 96 -5.04 -4.33 47.49
N LYS A 97 -5.04 -2.99 47.44
CA LYS A 97 -4.03 -2.16 46.73
C LYS A 97 -2.61 -2.32 47.28
N GLY A 98 -2.48 -2.78 48.53
CA GLY A 98 -1.21 -3.03 49.19
C GLY A 98 -0.50 -4.31 48.74
N LEU A 99 -1.23 -5.28 48.17
CA LEU A 99 -0.69 -6.60 47.85
C LEU A 99 0.22 -6.55 46.61
N LYS A 100 1.43 -7.10 46.73
CA LYS A 100 2.45 -7.06 45.66
C LYS A 100 2.59 -8.33 44.84
N VAL A 101 2.35 -9.50 45.43
CA VAL A 101 2.48 -10.77 44.70
C VAL A 101 1.31 -11.69 45.04
N ILE A 102 0.98 -12.56 44.09
CA ILE A 102 0.04 -13.67 44.32
C ILE A 102 0.90 -14.89 44.66
N PRO A 103 0.91 -15.36 45.92
CA PRO A 103 1.92 -16.29 46.43
C PRO A 103 1.78 -17.71 45.87
N LYS A 104 2.74 -18.57 46.23
CA LYS A 104 2.88 -19.91 45.65
C LYS A 104 1.63 -20.74 45.92
N GLY A 105 1.04 -21.29 44.88
CA GLY A 105 -0.16 -22.13 44.96
C GLY A 105 -1.40 -21.47 45.58
N ALA A 106 -1.44 -20.14 45.72
CA ALA A 106 -2.47 -19.39 46.46
C ALA A 106 -3.91 -19.86 46.17
N PHE A 107 -4.24 -20.13 44.92
CA PHE A 107 -5.55 -20.54 44.43
C PHE A 107 -5.53 -21.93 43.76
N ARG A 108 -4.45 -22.71 43.89
CA ARG A 108 -4.28 -24.01 43.21
C ARG A 108 -5.50 -24.92 43.43
N GLY A 109 -6.07 -25.48 42.37
CA GLY A 109 -7.25 -26.35 42.44
C GLY A 109 -8.57 -25.64 42.81
N SER A 110 -8.57 -24.32 42.97
CA SER A 110 -9.78 -23.58 43.36
C SER A 110 -10.81 -23.48 42.22
N SER A 111 -12.05 -23.23 42.62
CA SER A 111 -13.21 -23.05 41.73
C SER A 111 -13.38 -21.61 41.21
N ILE A 112 -12.33 -20.79 41.30
CA ILE A 112 -12.34 -19.40 40.83
C ILE A 112 -12.64 -19.33 39.33
N GLU A 113 -13.56 -18.45 38.93
CA GLU A 113 -14.06 -18.27 37.57
C GLU A 113 -13.44 -17.05 36.88
N LYS A 114 -13.07 -16.02 37.64
CA LYS A 114 -12.45 -14.78 37.14
C LYS A 114 -11.49 -14.20 38.17
N ILE A 115 -10.37 -13.65 37.69
CA ILE A 115 -9.44 -12.87 38.52
C ILE A 115 -8.99 -11.59 37.81
N THR A 116 -8.95 -10.48 38.56
CA THR A 116 -8.30 -9.23 38.17
C THR A 116 -7.03 -9.07 38.99
N ILE A 117 -5.90 -9.00 38.31
CA ILE A 117 -4.58 -8.73 38.90
C ILE A 117 -4.41 -7.22 38.89
N THR A 118 -4.62 -6.63 40.07
CA THR A 118 -4.78 -5.18 40.23
C THR A 118 -3.47 -4.43 40.03
N LYS A 119 -3.59 -3.18 39.60
CA LYS A 119 -2.45 -2.25 39.52
C LYS A 119 -1.68 -2.22 40.85
N GLY A 120 -0.36 -2.30 40.78
CA GLY A 120 0.56 -2.42 41.91
C GLY A 120 1.08 -3.84 42.17
N MET A 121 0.47 -4.89 41.62
CA MET A 121 0.95 -6.28 41.71
C MET A 121 2.04 -6.56 40.67
N THR A 122 3.18 -7.11 41.09
CA THR A 122 4.38 -7.24 40.24
C THR A 122 4.64 -8.66 39.71
N SER A 123 4.14 -9.70 40.41
CA SER A 123 4.38 -11.11 40.05
C SER A 123 3.22 -12.03 40.43
N ILE A 124 3.06 -13.08 39.61
CA ILE A 124 2.14 -14.21 39.85
C ILE A 124 3.01 -15.46 40.03
N GLU A 125 3.00 -16.00 41.24
CA GLU A 125 4.05 -16.89 41.71
C GLU A 125 3.76 -18.37 41.34
N THR A 126 4.74 -19.24 41.58
CA THR A 126 4.76 -20.62 41.05
C THR A 126 3.51 -21.42 41.44
N ASN A 127 2.85 -22.09 40.49
CA ASN A 127 1.56 -22.79 40.65
C ASN A 127 0.37 -21.95 41.17
N ALA A 128 0.42 -20.61 41.23
CA ALA A 128 -0.58 -19.77 41.90
C ALA A 128 -2.06 -20.12 41.59
N PHE A 129 -2.40 -20.38 40.33
CA PHE A 129 -3.74 -20.78 39.85
C PHE A 129 -3.74 -22.16 39.19
N ARG A 130 -2.74 -23.01 39.44
CA ARG A 130 -2.65 -24.33 38.79
C ARG A 130 -3.92 -25.14 39.02
N SER A 131 -4.43 -25.77 37.96
CA SER A 131 -5.63 -26.61 37.96
C SER A 131 -6.93 -25.89 38.35
N CYS A 132 -6.97 -24.55 38.31
CA CYS A 132 -8.20 -23.75 38.42
C CYS A 132 -9.09 -23.98 37.19
N SER A 133 -9.75 -25.13 37.15
CA SER A 133 -10.46 -25.60 35.96
C SER A 133 -11.71 -24.79 35.64
N ASN A 134 -12.19 -23.94 36.55
CA ASN A 134 -13.30 -23.02 36.32
C ASN A 134 -12.87 -21.64 35.82
N LEU A 135 -11.58 -21.30 35.92
CA LEU A 135 -11.07 -19.96 35.61
C LEU A 135 -11.22 -19.69 34.12
N ARG A 136 -11.95 -18.64 33.75
CA ARG A 136 -12.27 -18.27 32.37
C ARG A 136 -11.50 -17.04 31.90
N VAL A 137 -11.34 -16.05 32.78
CA VAL A 137 -10.76 -14.74 32.45
C VAL A 137 -9.73 -14.32 33.49
N VAL A 138 -8.55 -13.96 33.02
CA VAL A 138 -7.51 -13.25 33.78
C VAL A 138 -7.35 -11.86 33.19
N SER A 139 -7.39 -10.81 34.02
CA SER A 139 -7.09 -9.44 33.59
C SER A 139 -5.85 -8.91 34.30
N LEU A 140 -4.84 -8.45 33.56
CA LEU A 140 -3.60 -7.86 34.10
C LEU A 140 -3.60 -6.34 33.93
N GLU A 141 -3.77 -5.58 35.01
CA GLU A 141 -3.84 -4.10 35.03
C GLU A 141 -2.43 -3.44 35.03
N GLY A 142 -1.56 -3.89 34.12
CA GLY A 142 -0.36 -3.16 33.70
C GLY A 142 0.95 -3.40 34.47
N ASP A 143 0.90 -3.63 35.79
CA ASP A 143 2.12 -3.69 36.63
C ASP A 143 2.72 -5.10 36.78
N ALA A 144 2.03 -6.15 36.32
CA ALA A 144 2.50 -7.53 36.42
C ALA A 144 3.64 -7.83 35.44
N THR A 145 4.87 -7.93 35.95
CA THR A 145 6.11 -8.10 35.17
C THR A 145 6.56 -9.56 34.97
N SER A 146 6.03 -10.49 35.76
CA SER A 146 6.34 -11.91 35.64
C SER A 146 5.18 -12.83 35.99
N ILE A 147 4.98 -13.85 35.14
CA ILE A 147 4.14 -15.01 35.40
C ILE A 147 5.10 -16.19 35.58
N LYS A 148 5.14 -16.77 36.77
CA LYS A 148 6.09 -17.84 37.12
C LYS A 148 5.63 -19.21 36.62
N ASP A 149 6.49 -20.19 36.86
CA ASP A 149 6.34 -21.54 36.34
C ASP A 149 5.02 -22.17 36.82
N TYR A 150 4.34 -22.87 35.90
CA TYR A 150 3.04 -23.50 36.14
C TYR A 150 1.93 -22.59 36.69
N ALA A 151 2.07 -21.25 36.67
CA ALA A 151 1.15 -20.33 37.36
C ALA A 151 -0.32 -20.51 36.98
N PHE A 152 -0.63 -20.80 35.71
CA PHE A 152 -1.96 -21.10 35.18
C PHE A 152 -2.04 -22.50 34.53
N ALA A 153 -1.10 -23.41 34.84
CA ALA A 153 -1.10 -24.74 34.23
C ALA A 153 -2.41 -25.49 34.53
N GLN A 154 -2.97 -26.13 33.52
CA GLN A 154 -4.21 -26.92 33.56
C GLN A 154 -5.47 -26.10 33.92
N CYS A 155 -5.46 -24.78 33.69
CA CYS A 155 -6.67 -23.95 33.70
C CYS A 155 -7.51 -24.20 32.44
N LYS A 156 -8.13 -25.38 32.34
CA LYS A 156 -8.74 -25.89 31.09
C LYS A 156 -9.85 -25.01 30.50
N ASN A 157 -10.53 -24.18 31.28
CA ASN A 157 -11.56 -23.24 30.79
C ASN A 157 -11.06 -21.80 30.59
N LEU A 158 -9.78 -21.53 30.83
CA LEU A 158 -9.18 -20.20 30.65
C LEU A 158 -9.21 -19.88 29.16
N ASN A 159 -10.01 -18.89 28.79
CA ASN A 159 -10.21 -18.49 27.40
C ASN A 159 -9.55 -17.16 27.06
N THR A 160 -9.45 -16.26 28.04
CA THR A 160 -8.99 -14.88 27.86
C THR A 160 -7.96 -14.48 28.91
N VAL A 161 -6.82 -13.95 28.44
CA VAL A 161 -5.84 -13.25 29.28
C VAL A 161 -5.69 -11.82 28.76
N ASN A 162 -6.39 -10.87 29.38
CA ASN A 162 -6.32 -9.45 29.03
C ASN A 162 -5.04 -8.83 29.57
N ARG A 163 -4.32 -8.08 28.74
CA ARG A 163 -3.06 -7.40 29.08
C ARG A 163 -3.02 -5.99 28.48
N GLU A 164 -2.43 -5.04 29.20
CA GLU A 164 -2.06 -3.75 28.62
C GLU A 164 -0.97 -3.91 27.54
N LYS A 165 -1.11 -3.23 26.40
CA LYS A 165 -0.11 -3.24 25.31
C LYS A 165 1.18 -2.51 25.73
N GLY A 166 2.33 -2.96 25.23
CA GLY A 166 3.63 -2.32 25.46
C GLY A 166 4.27 -2.56 26.84
N ARG A 167 3.58 -3.27 27.76
CA ARG A 167 4.10 -3.60 29.09
C ARG A 167 4.99 -4.85 29.05
N GLU A 168 6.19 -4.73 29.63
CA GLU A 168 7.15 -5.84 29.67
C GLU A 168 6.70 -6.95 30.62
N ILE A 169 6.64 -8.19 30.11
CA ILE A 169 6.31 -9.39 30.88
C ILE A 169 7.26 -10.54 30.53
N SER A 170 7.58 -11.33 31.55
CA SER A 170 8.24 -12.64 31.41
C SER A 170 7.24 -13.77 31.69
N ILE A 171 7.27 -14.82 30.89
CA ILE A 171 6.39 -15.98 31.02
C ILE A 171 7.26 -17.21 31.31
N GLY A 172 7.09 -17.78 32.50
CA GLY A 172 7.87 -18.91 33.01
C GLY A 172 7.51 -20.26 32.38
N ASP A 173 8.19 -21.30 32.83
CA ASP A 173 8.10 -22.63 32.27
C ASP A 173 6.73 -23.26 32.55
N TYR A 174 6.11 -23.84 31.52
CA TYR A 174 4.78 -24.45 31.58
C TYR A 174 3.67 -23.53 32.14
N ALA A 175 3.86 -22.19 32.12
CA ALA A 175 2.98 -21.22 32.77
C ALA A 175 1.49 -21.35 32.37
N PHE A 176 1.19 -21.68 31.11
CA PHE A 176 -0.15 -21.93 30.58
C PHE A 176 -0.34 -23.37 30.04
N PHE A 177 0.52 -24.32 30.42
CA PHE A 177 0.45 -25.71 29.96
C PHE A 177 -0.97 -26.30 30.10
N GLU A 178 -1.49 -26.94 29.05
CA GLU A 178 -2.86 -27.50 29.00
C GLU A 178 -4.00 -26.48 29.26
N CYS A 179 -3.81 -25.20 28.94
CA CYS A 179 -4.91 -24.22 28.83
C CYS A 179 -5.72 -24.43 27.54
N GLY A 180 -6.43 -25.56 27.48
CA GLY A 180 -7.10 -26.07 26.28
C GLY A 180 -8.25 -25.22 25.69
N ASN A 181 -8.63 -24.10 26.31
CA ASN A 181 -9.60 -23.14 25.75
C ASN A 181 -9.00 -21.74 25.49
N LEU A 182 -7.70 -21.52 25.75
CA LEU A 182 -7.05 -20.21 25.66
C LEU A 182 -6.89 -19.80 24.19
N HIS A 183 -7.82 -18.97 23.71
CA HIS A 183 -7.85 -18.49 22.32
C HIS A 183 -7.70 -16.96 22.19
N ASN A 184 -7.89 -16.21 23.28
CA ASN A 184 -7.70 -14.77 23.35
C ASN A 184 -6.49 -14.44 24.25
N PHE A 185 -5.31 -14.43 23.64
CA PHE A 185 -4.04 -14.07 24.28
C PHE A 185 -3.26 -13.10 23.37
N SER A 186 -2.96 -11.90 23.86
CA SER A 186 -2.21 -10.90 23.06
C SER A 186 -0.70 -11.12 23.15
N PHE A 187 -0.09 -11.54 22.04
CA PHE A 187 1.36 -11.67 21.88
C PHE A 187 2.08 -10.36 21.51
N THR A 188 1.33 -9.26 21.31
CA THR A 188 1.85 -7.91 21.02
C THR A 188 2.97 -7.45 21.95
N ASP A 189 3.86 -6.60 21.43
CA ASP A 189 5.01 -5.96 22.07
C ASP A 189 4.96 -5.85 23.59
N GLY A 190 5.99 -6.44 24.21
CA GLY A 190 6.15 -6.49 25.66
C GLY A 190 6.52 -7.87 26.20
N ILE A 191 6.31 -8.97 25.46
CA ILE A 191 6.81 -10.28 25.92
C ILE A 191 8.34 -10.29 25.75
N THR A 192 9.06 -10.44 26.87
CA THR A 192 10.53 -10.46 26.90
C THR A 192 11.10 -11.87 26.91
N SER A 193 10.29 -12.86 27.31
CA SER A 193 10.66 -14.28 27.40
C SER A 193 9.42 -15.16 27.43
N ILE A 194 9.52 -16.33 26.80
CA ILE A 194 8.55 -17.42 26.83
C ILE A 194 9.31 -18.68 27.25
N GLY A 195 8.95 -19.25 28.40
CA GLY A 195 9.61 -20.42 28.99
C GLY A 195 9.37 -21.73 28.23
N VAL A 196 10.06 -22.79 28.68
CA VAL A 196 9.92 -24.15 28.17
C VAL A 196 8.48 -24.61 28.35
N GLY A 197 7.85 -25.12 27.29
CA GLY A 197 6.48 -25.63 27.34
C GLY A 197 5.41 -24.60 27.74
N ALA A 198 5.71 -23.29 27.76
CA ALA A 198 4.88 -22.26 28.37
C ALA A 198 3.43 -22.23 27.86
N PHE A 199 3.23 -22.46 26.56
CA PHE A 199 1.92 -22.57 25.90
C PHE A 199 1.71 -23.94 25.25
N LYS A 200 2.31 -25.01 25.79
CA LYS A 200 2.11 -26.38 25.28
C LYS A 200 0.67 -26.85 25.55
N ARG A 201 0.01 -27.43 24.53
CA ARG A 201 -1.41 -27.86 24.55
C ARG A 201 -2.42 -26.73 24.82
N CYS A 202 -2.20 -25.56 24.23
CA CYS A 202 -3.11 -24.41 24.27
C CYS A 202 -3.96 -24.32 22.99
N SER A 203 -5.19 -23.78 23.09
CA SER A 203 -6.10 -23.62 21.94
C SER A 203 -6.09 -22.22 21.34
N LEU A 204 -4.92 -21.75 20.91
CA LEU A 204 -4.65 -20.40 20.38
C LEU A 204 -5.29 -20.10 19.00
N ALA A 205 -6.35 -20.81 18.59
CA ALA A 205 -6.78 -20.93 17.19
C ALA A 205 -7.40 -19.65 16.59
N ALA A 206 -7.73 -18.67 17.43
CA ALA A 206 -8.20 -17.34 17.04
C ALA A 206 -7.09 -16.26 17.12
N SER A 207 -5.91 -16.60 17.63
CA SER A 207 -4.75 -15.71 17.76
C SER A 207 -3.71 -16.03 16.68
N GLU A 208 -3.23 -15.01 15.99
CA GLU A 208 -1.96 -15.10 15.28
C GLU A 208 -0.81 -15.04 16.29
N VAL A 209 0.08 -16.02 16.28
CA VAL A 209 1.20 -16.07 17.22
C VAL A 209 2.35 -15.25 16.63
N VAL A 210 2.36 -13.96 16.97
CA VAL A 210 3.48 -13.06 16.68
C VAL A 210 4.55 -13.27 17.75
N VAL A 211 5.70 -13.85 17.39
CA VAL A 211 6.86 -13.98 18.28
C VAL A 211 7.63 -12.65 18.24
N PRO A 212 7.68 -11.85 19.33
CA PRO A 212 8.26 -10.50 19.28
C PRO A 212 9.75 -10.49 19.01
N SER A 213 10.22 -9.48 18.29
CA SER A 213 11.64 -9.24 17.95
C SER A 213 12.61 -9.18 19.14
N LYS A 214 12.10 -8.91 20.36
CA LYS A 214 12.85 -8.96 21.63
C LYS A 214 13.22 -10.38 22.09
N ILE A 215 12.54 -11.41 21.59
CA ILE A 215 12.85 -12.81 21.92
C ILE A 215 13.99 -13.26 21.01
N HIS A 216 15.20 -13.43 21.56
CA HIS A 216 16.34 -13.92 20.79
C HIS A 216 16.34 -15.45 20.62
N ASN A 217 15.79 -16.18 21.60
CA ASN A 217 15.72 -17.64 21.58
C ASN A 217 14.32 -18.04 22.00
N LEU A 218 13.61 -18.80 21.14
CA LEU A 218 12.35 -19.41 21.52
C LEU A 218 12.63 -20.74 22.21
N ASN A 219 12.18 -20.93 23.45
CA ASN A 219 12.52 -22.12 24.24
C ASN A 219 11.83 -23.40 23.72
N SER A 220 12.39 -24.55 24.12
CA SER A 220 11.88 -25.87 23.75
C SER A 220 10.42 -26.07 24.15
N GLU A 221 9.67 -26.75 23.29
CA GLU A 221 8.23 -27.05 23.42
C GLU A 221 7.30 -25.85 23.66
N ALA A 222 7.77 -24.60 23.49
CA ALA A 222 7.05 -23.38 23.88
C ALA A 222 5.58 -23.32 23.42
N PHE A 223 5.29 -23.83 22.21
CA PHE A 223 3.96 -23.95 21.63
C PHE A 223 3.65 -25.38 21.14
N ALA A 224 4.31 -26.41 21.68
CA ALA A 224 4.09 -27.80 21.24
C ALA A 224 2.63 -28.26 21.46
N GLU A 225 2.13 -29.10 20.55
CA GLU A 225 0.77 -29.68 20.58
C GLU A 225 -0.35 -28.62 20.65
N SER A 226 -0.09 -27.38 20.22
CA SER A 226 -1.02 -26.26 20.34
C SER A 226 -1.76 -25.94 19.05
N ASN A 227 -3.03 -25.62 19.19
CA ASN A 227 -3.92 -25.30 18.08
C ASN A 227 -3.77 -23.82 17.72
N LEU A 228 -2.72 -23.47 16.98
CA LEU A 228 -2.52 -22.15 16.34
C LEU A 228 -2.55 -22.27 14.81
N ARG A 229 -2.91 -21.19 14.10
CA ARG A 229 -3.05 -21.17 12.64
C ARG A 229 -1.81 -20.67 11.88
N SER A 230 -1.16 -19.66 12.44
CA SER A 230 -0.06 -18.91 11.83
C SER A 230 0.97 -18.55 12.90
N VAL A 231 2.25 -18.58 12.51
CA VAL A 231 3.36 -18.03 13.30
C VAL A 231 4.04 -16.96 12.46
N ILE A 232 4.08 -15.74 12.98
CA ILE A 232 4.88 -14.64 12.43
C ILE A 232 6.00 -14.35 13.41
N PHE A 233 7.21 -14.18 12.91
CA PHE A 233 8.31 -13.64 13.68
C PHE A 233 8.39 -12.15 13.41
N ASP A 234 8.18 -11.33 14.44
CA ASP A 234 8.28 -9.89 14.31
C ASP A 234 9.72 -9.49 13.96
N ILE A 235 9.86 -8.92 12.77
CA ILE A 235 11.04 -8.19 12.33
C ILE A 235 10.64 -6.72 12.29
N LEU A 236 10.91 -5.99 13.39
CA LEU A 236 10.62 -4.56 13.50
C LEU A 236 11.04 -3.86 12.20
N SER A 237 10.11 -3.12 11.60
CA SER A 237 10.22 -2.39 10.33
C SER A 237 11.26 -1.26 10.41
N THR A 238 12.51 -1.66 10.62
CA THR A 238 13.71 -0.85 10.77
C THR A 238 14.50 -0.97 9.48
N PRO A 239 14.99 0.14 8.90
CA PRO A 239 15.74 0.10 7.66
C PRO A 239 17.14 -0.51 7.88
N LEU A 240 17.24 -1.84 7.81
CA LEU A 240 18.41 -2.69 7.48
C LEU A 240 19.75 -2.53 8.26
N ILE A 241 19.87 -1.55 9.17
CA ILE A 241 21.15 -1.18 9.82
C ILE A 241 21.44 -1.97 11.11
N ILE A 242 20.44 -2.67 11.68
CA ILE A 242 20.63 -3.52 12.87
C ILE A 242 20.31 -4.99 12.56
N MET A 243 21.28 -5.74 12.03
CA MET A 243 21.13 -7.19 11.73
C MET A 243 21.07 -8.10 12.97
N LYS A 244 20.58 -7.60 14.12
CA LYS A 244 20.68 -8.25 15.44
C LYS A 244 19.39 -8.20 16.27
N ILE A 245 18.28 -7.79 15.67
CA ILE A 245 16.96 -7.78 16.33
C ILE A 245 16.09 -8.85 15.64
N GLY A 246 15.49 -9.75 16.42
CA GLY A 246 14.78 -10.95 15.92
C GLY A 246 15.22 -12.25 16.60
N VAL A 247 14.47 -13.32 16.33
CA VAL A 247 14.74 -14.67 16.85
C VAL A 247 15.93 -15.30 16.13
N GLU A 248 17.01 -15.57 16.87
CA GLU A 248 18.22 -16.23 16.36
C GLU A 248 18.17 -17.76 16.50
N SER A 249 17.40 -18.29 17.44
CA SER A 249 17.22 -19.74 17.60
C SER A 249 15.80 -20.18 17.93
N LEU A 250 15.43 -21.33 17.36
CA LEU A 250 14.19 -22.06 17.64
C LEU A 250 14.53 -23.29 18.48
N GLY A 251 13.91 -23.46 19.65
CA GLY A 251 14.17 -24.58 20.56
C GLY A 251 13.58 -25.91 20.10
N ASP A 252 13.99 -27.00 20.76
CA ASP A 252 13.55 -28.35 20.43
C ASP A 252 12.02 -28.46 20.49
N ARG A 253 11.41 -28.98 19.43
CA ARG A 253 9.94 -29.17 19.33
C ARG A 253 9.11 -27.91 19.60
N ALA A 254 9.66 -26.71 19.42
CA ALA A 254 8.99 -25.45 19.81
C ALA A 254 7.57 -25.29 19.25
N PHE A 255 7.29 -25.86 18.07
CA PHE A 255 5.97 -25.91 17.42
C PHE A 255 5.58 -27.33 16.98
N ALA A 256 6.14 -28.38 17.60
CA ALA A 256 5.87 -29.75 17.16
C ALA A 256 4.41 -30.14 17.47
N GLY A 257 3.75 -30.82 16.53
CA GLY A 257 2.40 -31.35 16.71
C GLY A 257 1.30 -30.29 16.69
N CYS A 258 1.53 -29.10 16.14
CA CYS A 258 0.49 -28.06 16.01
C CYS A 258 -0.50 -28.44 14.90
N PRO A 259 -1.73 -28.90 15.22
CA PRO A 259 -2.58 -29.60 14.25
C PRO A 259 -3.18 -28.67 13.20
N SER A 260 -3.30 -27.38 13.49
CA SER A 260 -3.95 -26.37 12.63
C SER A 260 -2.97 -25.35 12.02
N LEU A 261 -1.67 -25.51 12.23
CA LEU A 261 -0.67 -24.58 11.70
C LEU A 261 -0.59 -24.77 10.19
N THR A 262 -1.10 -23.82 9.40
CA THR A 262 -1.17 -23.95 7.93
C THR A 262 0.05 -23.42 7.21
N SER A 263 0.72 -22.42 7.80
CA SER A 263 1.85 -21.72 7.19
C SER A 263 2.82 -21.19 8.25
N VAL A 264 4.10 -21.16 7.91
CA VAL A 264 5.15 -20.50 8.69
C VAL A 264 6.13 -19.76 7.78
N THR A 265 6.56 -18.57 8.20
CA THR A 265 7.67 -17.82 7.60
C THR A 265 8.85 -17.87 8.57
N ILE A 266 9.99 -18.40 8.14
CA ILE A 266 11.24 -18.47 8.91
C ILE A 266 12.09 -17.25 8.53
N PRO A 267 12.35 -16.30 9.45
CA PRO A 267 13.03 -15.07 9.11
C PRO A 267 14.54 -15.29 8.94
N TYR A 268 15.20 -14.40 8.20
CA TYR A 268 16.63 -14.44 7.90
C TYR A 268 17.54 -14.43 9.14
N SER A 269 16.99 -14.05 10.30
CA SER A 269 17.67 -13.99 11.59
C SER A 269 17.87 -15.35 12.25
N VAL A 270 17.09 -16.38 11.88
CA VAL A 270 17.21 -17.73 12.46
C VAL A 270 18.51 -18.40 11.99
N LYS A 271 19.41 -18.61 12.95
CA LYS A 271 20.74 -19.21 12.77
C LYS A 271 20.82 -20.64 13.30
N LYS A 272 19.95 -21.01 14.26
CA LYS A 272 19.97 -22.29 14.96
C LYS A 272 18.57 -22.89 15.04
N TRP A 273 18.51 -24.20 14.83
CA TRP A 273 17.31 -25.01 14.94
C TRP A 273 17.54 -26.05 16.03
N GLY A 274 16.55 -26.24 16.89
CA GLY A 274 16.45 -27.39 17.78
C GLY A 274 15.91 -28.60 17.03
N LEU A 275 15.93 -29.75 17.71
CA LEU A 275 15.40 -30.99 17.17
C LEU A 275 13.89 -30.88 16.92
N ALA A 276 13.45 -31.27 15.72
CA ALA A 276 12.05 -31.50 15.40
C ALA A 276 11.10 -30.29 15.57
N VAL A 277 11.57 -29.06 15.27
CA VAL A 277 10.87 -27.78 15.54
C VAL A 277 9.39 -27.75 15.14
N PHE A 278 9.05 -28.19 13.92
CA PHE A 278 7.68 -28.25 13.38
C PHE A 278 7.25 -29.70 13.06
N GLN A 279 7.85 -30.70 13.73
CA GLN A 279 7.51 -32.11 13.49
C GLN A 279 6.03 -32.38 13.79
N GLY A 280 5.31 -33.07 12.89
CA GLY A 280 3.93 -33.47 13.14
C GLY A 280 2.89 -32.35 12.95
N CYS A 281 3.22 -31.25 12.28
CA CYS A 281 2.25 -30.21 11.95
C CYS A 281 1.32 -30.67 10.81
N GLU A 282 0.24 -31.37 11.16
CA GLU A 282 -0.62 -32.10 10.22
C GLU A 282 -1.24 -31.23 9.12
N SER A 283 -1.55 -29.96 9.41
CA SER A 283 -2.14 -29.00 8.46
C SER A 283 -1.12 -28.11 7.73
N LEU A 284 0.19 -28.25 7.97
CA LEU A 284 1.20 -27.36 7.40
C LEU A 284 1.31 -27.56 5.90
N GLN A 285 0.87 -26.55 5.12
CA GLN A 285 0.79 -26.59 3.66
C GLN A 285 1.92 -25.81 2.98
N SER A 286 2.41 -24.75 3.62
CA SER A 286 3.42 -23.85 3.06
C SER A 286 4.48 -23.47 4.10
N VAL A 287 5.74 -23.45 3.68
CA VAL A 287 6.89 -22.99 4.47
C VAL A 287 7.65 -21.99 3.64
N ILE A 288 7.73 -20.75 4.12
CA ILE A 288 8.58 -19.71 3.54
C ILE A 288 9.86 -19.67 4.36
N ILE A 289 11.01 -19.80 3.72
CA ILE A 289 12.32 -19.65 4.35
C ILE A 289 12.96 -18.42 3.69
N GLU A 290 13.29 -17.40 4.47
CA GLU A 290 13.92 -16.20 3.94
C GLU A 290 15.37 -16.45 3.50
N GLU A 291 15.85 -15.66 2.53
CA GLU A 291 17.26 -15.69 2.13
C GLU A 291 18.16 -15.27 3.30
N ARG A 292 19.34 -15.90 3.38
CA ARG A 292 20.37 -15.91 4.46
C ARG A 292 20.21 -16.98 5.53
N VAL A 293 19.07 -17.68 5.62
CA VAL A 293 19.03 -18.94 6.40
C VAL A 293 19.98 -19.94 5.74
N THR A 294 20.87 -20.57 6.51
CA THR A 294 21.93 -21.44 5.96
C THR A 294 21.69 -22.93 6.20
N THR A 295 20.82 -23.29 7.14
CA THR A 295 20.56 -24.68 7.54
C THR A 295 19.08 -24.91 7.76
N ILE A 296 18.56 -26.09 7.40
CA ILE A 296 17.28 -26.62 7.86
C ILE A 296 17.57 -27.75 8.87
N GLY A 297 17.04 -27.62 10.08
CA GLY A 297 17.39 -28.48 11.22
C GLY A 297 16.86 -29.92 11.18
N GLU A 298 17.41 -30.76 12.04
CA GLU A 298 17.07 -32.18 12.13
C GLU A 298 15.58 -32.37 12.44
N GLN A 299 14.91 -33.24 11.66
CA GLN A 299 13.47 -33.51 11.75
C GLN A 299 12.56 -32.26 11.64
N ALA A 300 13.07 -31.10 11.18
CA ALA A 300 12.38 -29.81 11.28
C ALA A 300 10.93 -29.81 10.79
N PHE A 301 10.64 -30.48 9.67
CA PHE A 301 9.30 -30.65 9.08
C PHE A 301 8.91 -32.13 8.96
N SER A 302 9.50 -33.00 9.78
CA SER A 302 9.19 -34.44 9.75
C SER A 302 7.72 -34.69 10.09
N LYS A 303 7.05 -35.60 9.35
CA LYS A 303 5.63 -35.94 9.49
C LYS A 303 4.70 -34.73 9.32
N CYS A 304 4.97 -33.89 8.32
CA CYS A 304 4.05 -32.85 7.84
C CYS A 304 3.28 -33.34 6.60
N PRO A 305 2.23 -34.17 6.74
CA PRO A 305 1.55 -34.85 5.62
C PRO A 305 0.74 -33.92 4.71
N SER A 306 0.60 -32.63 5.01
CA SER A 306 -0.07 -31.65 4.16
C SER A 306 0.87 -30.73 3.39
N LEU A 307 2.20 -30.84 3.60
CA LEU A 307 3.18 -29.99 2.93
C LEU A 307 3.28 -30.43 1.47
N ALA A 308 2.68 -29.65 0.57
CA ALA A 308 2.56 -29.98 -0.84
C ALA A 308 3.79 -29.55 -1.65
N SER A 309 4.39 -28.42 -1.29
CA SER A 309 5.63 -27.93 -1.89
C SER A 309 6.52 -27.20 -0.89
N VAL A 310 7.81 -27.07 -1.22
CA VAL A 310 8.77 -26.27 -0.45
C VAL A 310 9.78 -25.60 -1.37
N THR A 311 10.11 -24.33 -1.07
CA THR A 311 11.20 -23.60 -1.73
C THR A 311 12.44 -23.60 -0.83
N ILE A 312 13.56 -24.04 -1.36
CA ILE A 312 14.87 -24.09 -0.70
C ILE A 312 15.71 -22.90 -1.21
N PRO A 313 15.95 -21.85 -0.39
CA PRO A 313 16.67 -20.65 -0.80
C PRO A 313 18.11 -20.90 -1.24
N SER A 314 18.66 -19.98 -2.03
CA SER A 314 20.02 -20.07 -2.57
C SER A 314 21.10 -20.02 -1.49
N SER A 315 20.76 -19.50 -0.31
CA SER A 315 21.58 -19.42 0.90
C SER A 315 21.69 -20.71 1.73
N ILE A 316 20.79 -21.69 1.56
CA ILE A 316 20.87 -22.96 2.29
C ILE A 316 22.14 -23.72 1.85
N ARG A 317 22.88 -24.26 2.83
CA ARG A 317 24.08 -25.09 2.65
C ARG A 317 23.86 -26.50 3.20
N THR A 318 23.10 -26.63 4.28
CA THR A 318 22.87 -27.91 4.97
C THR A 318 21.38 -28.15 5.18
N ILE A 319 20.96 -29.40 5.02
CA ILE A 319 19.64 -29.91 5.41
C ILE A 319 19.95 -31.16 6.23
N GLU A 320 19.52 -31.17 7.47
CA GLU A 320 19.87 -32.21 8.44
C GLU A 320 19.01 -33.47 8.30
N ALA A 321 19.36 -34.52 9.03
CA ALA A 321 18.70 -35.82 8.90
C ALA A 321 17.18 -35.70 9.14
N PHE A 322 16.42 -36.46 8.35
CA PHE A 322 14.95 -36.56 8.46
C PHE A 322 14.16 -35.24 8.33
N ALA A 323 14.77 -34.14 7.88
CA ALA A 323 14.15 -32.80 7.86
C ALA A 323 12.77 -32.73 7.17
N PHE A 324 12.53 -33.51 6.12
CA PHE A 324 11.26 -33.65 5.40
C PHE A 324 10.75 -35.10 5.37
N SER A 325 11.16 -35.92 6.35
CA SER A 325 10.79 -37.34 6.40
C SER A 325 9.30 -37.52 6.68
N SER A 326 8.63 -38.40 5.93
CA SER A 326 7.19 -38.65 5.95
C SER A 326 6.32 -37.45 5.57
N CYS A 327 6.84 -36.52 4.76
CA CYS A 327 6.04 -35.51 4.05
C CYS A 327 5.31 -36.15 2.85
N VAL A 328 4.34 -37.01 3.12
CA VAL A 328 3.72 -37.93 2.14
C VAL A 328 2.90 -37.27 1.01
N LYS A 329 2.68 -35.95 1.06
CA LYS A 329 2.05 -35.17 -0.04
C LYS A 329 3.02 -34.19 -0.71
N LEU A 330 4.31 -34.20 -0.36
CA LEU A 330 5.29 -33.32 -0.97
C LEU A 330 5.46 -33.72 -2.44
N GLN A 331 4.94 -32.88 -3.34
CA GLN A 331 4.93 -33.08 -4.78
C GLN A 331 6.02 -32.27 -5.46
N ASP A 332 6.33 -31.06 -4.97
CA ASP A 332 7.23 -30.13 -5.66
C ASP A 332 8.27 -29.50 -4.72
N ILE A 333 9.55 -29.63 -5.05
CA ILE A 333 10.66 -29.00 -4.33
C ILE A 333 11.37 -28.04 -5.28
N TYR A 334 11.29 -26.75 -4.99
CA TYR A 334 11.96 -25.69 -5.74
C TYR A 334 13.33 -25.42 -5.11
N VAL A 335 14.42 -25.63 -5.84
CA VAL A 335 15.78 -25.37 -5.35
C VAL A 335 16.39 -24.15 -6.03
N ASN A 336 16.75 -23.12 -5.26
CA ASN A 336 17.37 -21.90 -5.81
C ASN A 336 18.90 -22.02 -5.97
N TRP A 337 19.46 -23.24 -5.94
CA TRP A 337 20.89 -23.46 -6.15
C TRP A 337 21.23 -23.59 -7.63
N ALA A 338 21.98 -22.62 -8.15
CA ALA A 338 22.60 -22.70 -9.48
C ALA A 338 23.68 -23.81 -9.61
N ASP A 339 24.07 -24.44 -8.50
CA ASP A 339 24.94 -25.62 -8.47
C ASP A 339 24.57 -26.53 -7.28
N PRO A 340 24.12 -27.79 -7.51
CA PRO A 340 23.73 -28.69 -6.43
C PRO A 340 24.89 -29.13 -5.54
N LYS A 341 26.15 -28.81 -5.88
CA LYS A 341 27.32 -29.07 -5.03
C LYS A 341 27.47 -28.08 -3.88
N VAL A 342 26.74 -26.96 -3.91
CA VAL A 342 26.67 -25.98 -2.79
C VAL A 342 25.98 -26.58 -1.56
N PHE A 343 25.14 -27.59 -1.78
CA PHE A 343 24.48 -28.37 -0.76
C PHE A 343 25.38 -29.49 -0.22
N VAL A 344 25.69 -29.42 1.08
CA VAL A 344 26.60 -30.34 1.78
C VAL A 344 25.84 -31.58 2.28
N LEU A 345 26.44 -32.75 2.10
CA LEU A 345 26.02 -34.01 2.71
C LEU A 345 27.08 -34.57 3.65
N ASN A 346 26.61 -35.24 4.70
CA ASN A 346 27.32 -36.29 5.42
C ASN A 346 26.67 -37.67 5.07
N GLU A 347 27.10 -38.77 5.70
CA GLU A 347 26.48 -40.09 5.48
C GLU A 347 25.07 -40.21 6.08
N GLU A 348 24.77 -39.55 7.20
CA GLU A 348 23.49 -39.64 7.92
C GLU A 348 22.33 -38.99 7.14
N ASN A 349 22.57 -37.81 6.57
CA ASN A 349 21.56 -37.02 5.86
C ASN A 349 21.27 -37.61 4.46
N ARG A 350 22.22 -38.36 3.88
CA ARG A 350 22.28 -38.77 2.46
C ARG A 350 21.02 -39.46 1.93
N LYS A 351 20.28 -40.17 2.78
CA LYS A 351 19.05 -40.90 2.43
C LYS A 351 17.86 -40.55 3.33
N THR A 352 18.07 -39.78 4.40
CA THR A 352 17.05 -39.60 5.46
C THR A 352 16.23 -38.34 5.27
N ILE A 353 16.79 -37.27 4.67
CA ILE A 353 16.12 -35.96 4.50
C ILE A 353 14.70 -36.10 3.95
N PHE A 354 14.54 -36.88 2.88
CA PHE A 354 13.27 -37.10 2.18
C PHE A 354 12.80 -38.57 2.29
N LEU A 355 13.08 -39.24 3.40
CA LEU A 355 12.58 -40.59 3.66
C LEU A 355 11.04 -40.59 3.66
N ASP A 356 10.40 -41.52 2.96
CA ASP A 356 8.93 -41.61 2.77
C ASP A 356 8.27 -40.40 2.07
N VAL A 357 9.05 -39.64 1.28
CA VAL A 357 8.51 -38.66 0.31
C VAL A 357 8.16 -39.41 -1.00
N PRO A 358 7.06 -39.06 -1.70
CA PRO A 358 6.67 -39.72 -2.96
C PRO A 358 7.79 -39.70 -4.03
N ALA A 359 8.06 -40.84 -4.67
CA ALA A 359 9.17 -40.98 -5.61
C ALA A 359 8.98 -40.24 -6.95
N ASP A 360 7.77 -39.76 -7.19
CA ASP A 360 7.34 -38.88 -8.28
C ASP A 360 7.40 -37.39 -7.93
N CYS A 361 7.76 -37.02 -6.69
CA CYS A 361 8.05 -35.64 -6.31
C CYS A 361 9.10 -35.02 -7.25
N ARG A 362 8.86 -33.78 -7.69
CA ARG A 362 9.62 -33.08 -8.73
C ARG A 362 10.60 -32.08 -8.13
N ILE A 363 11.80 -31.99 -8.71
CA ILE A 363 12.84 -31.03 -8.32
C ILE A 363 12.93 -29.94 -9.39
N HIS A 364 12.49 -28.74 -9.06
CA HIS A 364 12.48 -27.60 -9.96
C HIS A 364 13.79 -26.81 -9.78
N ILE A 365 14.55 -26.61 -10.87
CA ILE A 365 15.93 -26.09 -10.82
C ILE A 365 16.10 -24.74 -11.55
N PRO A 366 17.09 -23.89 -11.19
CA PRO A 366 17.21 -22.55 -11.76
C PRO A 366 17.77 -22.52 -13.18
N ARG A 367 17.57 -21.40 -13.88
CA ARG A 367 18.07 -21.15 -15.25
C ARG A 367 19.53 -21.56 -15.44
N GLY A 368 19.81 -22.27 -16.52
CA GLY A 368 21.17 -22.65 -16.91
C GLY A 368 21.86 -23.68 -16.00
N SER A 369 21.18 -24.17 -14.94
CA SER A 369 21.74 -25.18 -14.05
C SER A 369 21.60 -26.63 -14.56
N LYS A 370 20.79 -26.87 -15.62
CA LYS A 370 20.53 -28.18 -16.26
C LYS A 370 21.71 -29.16 -16.18
N VAL A 371 22.84 -28.78 -16.78
CA VAL A 371 24.05 -29.62 -16.89
C VAL A 371 24.61 -30.02 -15.52
N LYS A 372 24.55 -29.12 -14.53
CA LYS A 372 25.04 -29.37 -13.17
C LYS A 372 24.12 -30.29 -12.36
N TYR A 373 22.84 -30.36 -12.70
CA TYR A 373 21.88 -31.35 -12.19
C TYR A 373 21.88 -32.67 -12.98
N GLY A 374 22.83 -32.86 -13.91
CA GLY A 374 23.03 -34.12 -14.65
C GLY A 374 22.32 -34.19 -16.00
N TRP A 375 21.72 -33.08 -16.47
CA TRP A 375 21.07 -33.02 -17.78
C TRP A 375 22.12 -32.99 -18.90
N LEU A 376 22.18 -34.04 -19.71
CA LEU A 376 23.15 -34.13 -20.81
C LEU A 376 22.67 -33.35 -22.04
N PRO A 377 23.57 -32.68 -22.80
CA PRO A 377 23.21 -32.05 -24.06
C PRO A 377 22.54 -33.07 -25.02
N GLY A 378 21.38 -32.71 -25.57
CA GLY A 378 20.60 -33.59 -26.44
C GLY A 378 19.71 -34.63 -25.76
N SER A 379 19.65 -34.66 -24.41
CA SER A 379 18.67 -35.48 -23.68
C SER A 379 17.35 -34.73 -23.43
N ASP A 380 16.24 -35.45 -23.50
CA ASP A 380 14.87 -34.97 -23.23
C ASP A 380 14.59 -34.71 -21.73
N GLY A 381 15.52 -35.03 -20.84
CA GLY A 381 15.38 -34.90 -19.40
C GLY A 381 14.65 -36.04 -18.70
N SER A 382 14.01 -36.96 -19.44
CA SER A 382 13.07 -37.97 -18.92
C SER A 382 13.62 -38.85 -17.79
N ASN A 383 14.94 -39.05 -17.74
CA ASN A 383 15.64 -39.88 -16.77
C ASN A 383 16.59 -39.08 -15.85
N VAL A 384 16.59 -37.74 -15.91
CA VAL A 384 17.43 -36.89 -15.05
C VAL A 384 16.82 -36.87 -13.65
N LYS A 385 17.57 -37.37 -12.66
CA LYS A 385 17.11 -37.47 -11.27
C LYS A 385 18.11 -36.83 -10.31
N TRP A 386 17.61 -35.99 -9.42
CA TRP A 386 18.36 -35.46 -8.27
C TRP A 386 17.79 -36.08 -7.00
N ARG A 387 18.63 -36.74 -6.19
CA ARG A 387 18.22 -37.49 -4.99
C ARG A 387 17.19 -38.63 -5.20
N GLY A 388 16.93 -39.02 -6.46
CA GLY A 388 15.96 -40.06 -6.83
C GLY A 388 14.66 -39.50 -7.43
N PHE A 389 14.41 -38.21 -7.19
CA PHE A 389 13.30 -37.42 -7.69
C PHE A 389 13.57 -36.94 -9.13
N PRO A 390 12.59 -36.99 -10.05
CA PRO A 390 12.68 -36.36 -11.37
C PRO A 390 13.06 -34.88 -11.28
N VAL A 391 14.03 -34.46 -12.09
CA VAL A 391 14.38 -33.05 -12.27
C VAL A 391 13.45 -32.45 -13.32
N VAL A 392 12.84 -31.32 -12.99
CA VAL A 392 11.89 -30.58 -13.83
C VAL A 392 12.42 -29.17 -14.07
N TYR A 393 12.07 -28.61 -15.22
CA TYR A 393 12.66 -27.38 -15.74
C TYR A 393 11.56 -26.48 -16.29
N ASP A 394 11.07 -25.57 -15.46
CA ASP A 394 9.89 -24.74 -15.75
C ASP A 394 10.26 -23.51 -16.60
N TYR A 395 10.50 -23.76 -17.88
CA TYR A 395 10.75 -22.71 -18.86
C TYR A 395 9.84 -22.91 -20.06
N HIS A 396 9.31 -21.81 -20.56
CA HIS A 396 8.33 -21.79 -21.65
C HIS A 396 8.91 -21.08 -22.87
N ALA A 397 8.74 -21.68 -24.05
CA ALA A 397 9.13 -21.09 -25.31
C ALA A 397 8.12 -19.99 -25.68
N VAL A 398 8.59 -18.73 -25.71
CA VAL A 398 7.79 -17.58 -26.12
C VAL A 398 8.35 -17.00 -27.40
N SER A 399 7.48 -16.70 -28.37
CA SER A 399 7.88 -16.08 -29.63
C SER A 399 6.87 -15.06 -30.13
N THR A 400 7.38 -13.94 -30.66
CA THR A 400 6.60 -12.87 -31.28
C THR A 400 6.65 -12.94 -32.81
N GLY A 401 5.64 -12.39 -33.48
CA GLY A 401 5.62 -12.30 -34.95
C GLY A 401 4.57 -11.34 -35.48
N VAL A 402 4.49 -11.22 -36.81
CA VAL A 402 3.50 -10.40 -37.51
C VAL A 402 2.81 -11.22 -38.60
N ASN A 403 1.55 -10.92 -38.85
CA ASN A 403 0.79 -11.57 -39.92
C ASN A 403 1.19 -11.07 -41.33
N ASP A 404 1.63 -9.82 -41.45
CA ASP A 404 2.01 -9.17 -42.69
C ASP A 404 3.18 -8.19 -42.44
N LYS A 405 4.36 -8.53 -42.97
CA LYS A 405 5.60 -7.74 -42.79
C LYS A 405 5.61 -6.43 -43.58
N GLU A 406 4.73 -6.25 -44.57
CA GLU A 406 4.62 -4.98 -45.30
C GLU A 406 3.84 -3.93 -44.48
N ARG A 407 3.01 -4.37 -43.51
CA ARG A 407 2.16 -3.50 -42.69
C ARG A 407 2.75 -3.11 -41.33
N GLY A 408 3.74 -3.83 -40.84
CA GLY A 408 4.42 -3.50 -39.59
C GLY A 408 5.40 -4.58 -39.14
N SER A 409 6.02 -4.34 -37.98
CA SER A 409 6.90 -5.28 -37.28
C SER A 409 6.47 -5.44 -35.82
N ALA A 410 6.90 -6.52 -35.16
CA ALA A 410 6.65 -6.75 -33.74
C ALA A 410 7.93 -7.30 -33.09
N ILE A 411 8.15 -6.91 -31.84
CA ILE A 411 9.21 -7.41 -30.97
C ILE A 411 8.62 -7.81 -29.62
N ASP A 412 9.40 -8.58 -28.88
CA ASP A 412 9.25 -8.80 -27.45
C ASP A 412 10.55 -8.39 -26.74
N ASP A 413 10.52 -8.24 -25.43
CA ASP A 413 11.65 -7.80 -24.60
C ASP A 413 12.54 -8.94 -24.08
N HIS A 414 12.32 -10.19 -24.52
CA HIS A 414 13.06 -11.37 -24.06
C HIS A 414 13.94 -12.01 -25.16
N GLY A 415 13.51 -11.98 -26.42
CA GLY A 415 14.21 -12.57 -27.56
C GLY A 415 14.11 -14.10 -27.63
N ASN A 416 15.06 -14.72 -28.35
CA ASN A 416 15.04 -16.16 -28.68
C ASN A 416 15.45 -17.11 -27.51
N GLU A 417 15.25 -16.70 -26.26
CA GLU A 417 15.59 -17.52 -25.08
C GLU A 417 14.31 -18.01 -24.38
N ASP A 418 14.36 -19.16 -23.71
CA ASP A 418 13.20 -19.69 -22.95
C ASP A 418 12.91 -18.81 -21.71
N VAL A 419 11.63 -18.55 -21.43
CA VAL A 419 11.14 -17.63 -20.38
C VAL A 419 10.82 -18.39 -19.09
N ASP A 420 11.18 -17.83 -17.93
CA ASP A 420 10.82 -18.39 -16.61
C ASP A 420 9.28 -18.44 -16.41
N ASP A 421 8.75 -19.49 -15.77
CA ASP A 421 7.34 -19.52 -15.36
C ASP A 421 6.98 -18.33 -14.44
N GLY A 422 5.88 -17.65 -14.74
CA GLY A 422 5.43 -16.44 -14.05
C GLY A 422 6.14 -15.14 -14.45
N ALA A 423 7.14 -15.16 -15.33
CA ALA A 423 7.77 -13.93 -15.82
C ALA A 423 6.83 -13.13 -16.73
N VAL A 424 7.10 -11.82 -16.82
CA VAL A 424 6.32 -10.87 -17.63
C VAL A 424 7.11 -10.52 -18.90
N VAL A 425 6.54 -10.84 -20.06
CA VAL A 425 7.08 -10.47 -21.38
C VAL A 425 6.27 -9.31 -21.94
N THR A 426 6.95 -8.27 -22.41
CA THR A 426 6.35 -7.08 -23.04
C THR A 426 6.40 -7.19 -24.57
N PHE A 427 5.25 -7.34 -25.19
CA PHE A 427 5.11 -7.33 -26.65
C PHE A 427 4.87 -5.91 -27.16
N THR A 428 5.64 -5.48 -28.17
CA THR A 428 5.51 -4.17 -28.80
C THR A 428 5.40 -4.31 -30.31
N ALA A 429 4.35 -3.73 -30.89
CA ALA A 429 4.12 -3.67 -32.33
C ALA A 429 4.40 -2.27 -32.89
N PHE A 430 5.03 -2.21 -34.06
CA PHE A 430 5.34 -0.99 -34.80
C PHE A 430 4.63 -1.04 -36.17
N PRO A 431 3.46 -0.37 -36.31
CA PRO A 431 2.78 -0.24 -37.60
C PRO A 431 3.60 0.61 -38.59
N ASN A 432 3.61 0.21 -39.86
CA ASN A 432 4.16 1.02 -40.95
C ASN A 432 3.20 2.18 -41.30
N LYS A 433 3.73 3.21 -41.97
CA LYS A 433 2.98 4.43 -42.32
C LYS A 433 1.67 4.10 -43.07
N GLY A 434 0.54 4.55 -42.50
CA GLY A 434 -0.80 4.32 -43.05
C GLY A 434 -1.53 3.09 -42.52
N TYR A 435 -0.94 2.39 -41.54
CA TYR A 435 -1.54 1.26 -40.82
C TYR A 435 -1.55 1.52 -39.31
N HIS A 436 -2.35 0.76 -38.57
CA HIS A 436 -2.38 0.70 -37.11
C HIS A 436 -2.46 -0.77 -36.65
N LEU A 437 -2.12 -1.04 -35.39
CA LEU A 437 -2.36 -2.36 -34.79
C LEU A 437 -3.86 -2.53 -34.56
N ALA A 438 -4.43 -3.64 -35.04
CA ALA A 438 -5.83 -3.99 -34.81
C ALA A 438 -6.01 -4.92 -33.59
N LYS A 439 -5.14 -5.92 -33.42
CA LYS A 439 -5.14 -6.86 -32.30
C LYS A 439 -3.87 -7.71 -32.26
N TRP A 440 -3.66 -8.40 -31.14
CA TRP A 440 -2.75 -9.53 -31.01
C TRP A 440 -3.53 -10.85 -30.96
N THR A 441 -2.93 -11.93 -31.47
CA THR A 441 -3.52 -13.27 -31.50
C THR A 441 -2.54 -14.36 -31.07
N ASN A 442 -3.06 -15.56 -30.77
CA ASN A 442 -2.26 -16.77 -30.63
C ASN A 442 -1.99 -17.45 -31.99
N ALA A 443 -1.20 -18.54 -32.01
CA ALA A 443 -0.96 -19.34 -33.22
C ALA A 443 -2.22 -19.91 -33.92
N LYS A 444 -3.37 -19.97 -33.25
CA LYS A 444 -4.65 -20.42 -33.84
C LYS A 444 -5.47 -19.26 -34.42
N GLY A 445 -5.06 -18.01 -34.20
CA GLY A 445 -5.77 -16.80 -34.62
C GLY A 445 -6.77 -16.25 -33.60
N ASP A 446 -6.88 -16.87 -32.42
CA ASP A 446 -7.74 -16.39 -31.33
C ASP A 446 -7.23 -15.04 -30.82
N SER A 447 -8.14 -14.09 -30.56
CA SER A 447 -7.76 -12.76 -30.07
C SER A 447 -7.27 -12.83 -28.62
N LEU A 448 -6.09 -12.27 -28.35
CA LEU A 448 -5.50 -12.23 -27.00
C LEU A 448 -5.72 -10.88 -26.32
N PHE A 449 -5.27 -9.79 -26.95
CA PHE A 449 -5.32 -8.44 -26.38
C PHE A 449 -5.30 -7.35 -27.48
N ALA A 450 -5.75 -6.16 -27.12
CA ALA A 450 -5.86 -5.00 -28.03
C ALA A 450 -4.77 -3.92 -27.78
N ASP A 451 -4.16 -3.92 -26.60
CA ASP A 451 -3.22 -2.87 -26.19
C ASP A 451 -1.84 -2.99 -26.86
N ASN A 452 -1.10 -1.87 -26.90
CA ASN A 452 0.26 -1.83 -27.43
C ASN A 452 1.08 -0.70 -26.77
N PRO A 453 2.20 -1.00 -26.09
CA PRO A 453 2.71 -2.34 -25.77
C PRO A 453 1.80 -3.08 -24.78
N HIS A 454 1.88 -4.42 -24.78
CA HIS A 454 1.12 -5.27 -23.85
C HIS A 454 2.04 -6.19 -23.05
N LYS A 455 1.64 -6.58 -21.83
CA LYS A 455 2.45 -7.37 -20.88
C LYS A 455 1.76 -8.68 -20.53
N LEU A 456 2.35 -9.80 -20.93
CA LEU A 456 1.84 -11.15 -20.68
C LEU A 456 2.60 -11.82 -19.53
N VAL A 457 1.88 -12.40 -18.57
CA VAL A 457 2.47 -13.33 -17.59
C VAL A 457 2.53 -14.72 -18.23
N VAL A 458 3.73 -15.26 -18.41
CA VAL A 458 3.96 -16.54 -19.09
C VAL A 458 3.70 -17.70 -18.14
N LYS A 459 2.91 -18.70 -18.58
CA LYS A 459 2.56 -19.91 -17.81
C LYS A 459 2.55 -21.20 -18.64
N SER A 460 2.88 -21.08 -19.93
CA SER A 460 2.95 -22.13 -20.93
C SER A 460 3.69 -21.57 -22.15
N ASP A 461 4.17 -22.45 -23.04
CA ASP A 461 4.64 -22.05 -24.37
C ASP A 461 3.62 -21.14 -25.07
N ALA A 462 4.08 -20.08 -25.72
CA ALA A 462 3.25 -19.05 -26.30
C ALA A 462 3.81 -18.53 -27.63
N ILE A 463 2.96 -18.49 -28.66
CA ILE A 463 3.23 -17.80 -29.92
C ILE A 463 2.24 -16.66 -30.02
N VAL A 464 2.74 -15.44 -30.12
CA VAL A 464 1.97 -14.18 -30.08
C VAL A 464 2.18 -13.42 -31.38
N LEU A 465 1.10 -13.12 -32.11
CA LEU A 465 1.17 -12.51 -33.44
C LEU A 465 0.44 -11.16 -33.47
N ALA A 466 1.13 -10.11 -33.92
CA ALA A 466 0.51 -8.81 -34.19
C ALA A 466 -0.24 -8.82 -35.54
N HIS A 467 -1.44 -8.23 -35.55
CA HIS A 467 -2.23 -8.01 -36.76
C HIS A 467 -2.46 -6.52 -37.03
N PHE A 468 -2.06 -6.06 -38.22
CA PHE A 468 -2.18 -4.66 -38.65
C PHE A 468 -3.33 -4.43 -39.64
N ALA A 469 -4.08 -3.33 -39.45
CA ALA A 469 -5.16 -2.87 -40.31
C ALA A 469 -4.81 -1.51 -40.96
N PRO A 470 -5.33 -1.19 -42.16
CA PRO A 470 -5.14 0.12 -42.78
C PRO A 470 -5.85 1.22 -42.00
N ASN A 471 -5.33 2.45 -42.09
CA ASN A 471 -5.98 3.63 -41.52
C ASN A 471 -7.09 4.13 -42.45
N LEU A 472 -8.18 4.64 -41.87
CA LEU A 472 -9.30 5.26 -42.59
C LEU A 472 -9.06 6.75 -42.78
N TYR A 473 -9.24 7.24 -44.01
CA TYR A 473 -9.12 8.65 -44.38
C TYR A 473 -10.41 9.19 -45.03
N ARG A 474 -10.68 10.48 -44.87
CA ARG A 474 -11.94 11.13 -45.29
C ARG A 474 -11.82 11.73 -46.69
N VAL A 475 -12.75 11.36 -47.57
CA VAL A 475 -12.88 11.93 -48.91
C VAL A 475 -14.19 12.72 -49.00
N SER A 476 -14.12 14.00 -49.37
CA SER A 476 -15.28 14.90 -49.50
C SER A 476 -15.44 15.39 -50.94
N MET A 477 -16.66 15.39 -51.47
CA MET A 477 -16.93 15.82 -52.86
C MET A 477 -18.13 16.76 -52.94
N SER A 478 -18.11 17.71 -53.88
CA SER A 478 -19.16 18.74 -54.02
C SER A 478 -19.40 19.18 -55.48
N VAL A 479 -20.48 19.92 -55.72
CA VAL A 479 -20.91 20.41 -57.05
C VAL A 479 -21.23 21.91 -56.98
N GLU A 480 -21.06 22.62 -58.09
CA GLU A 480 -21.39 24.03 -58.30
C GLU A 480 -22.09 24.22 -59.66
N GLY A 481 -23.24 24.88 -59.68
CA GLY A 481 -24.18 24.77 -60.81
C GLY A 481 -25.04 23.50 -60.74
N ASN A 482 -25.87 23.26 -61.76
CA ASN A 482 -26.87 22.18 -61.74
C ASN A 482 -26.32 20.87 -62.35
N GLY A 483 -26.05 19.91 -61.48
CA GLY A 483 -25.60 18.55 -61.80
C GLY A 483 -25.44 17.70 -60.56
N SER A 484 -25.10 16.42 -60.73
CA SER A 484 -25.00 15.41 -59.68
C SER A 484 -23.75 14.54 -59.81
N LEU A 485 -23.38 13.84 -58.71
CA LEU A 485 -22.21 12.95 -58.68
C LEU A 485 -22.63 11.49 -58.44
N ARG A 486 -21.92 10.59 -59.12
CA ARG A 486 -21.99 9.13 -58.95
C ARG A 486 -20.62 8.60 -58.54
N LEU A 487 -20.61 7.52 -57.77
CA LEU A 487 -19.38 6.84 -57.33
C LEU A 487 -19.41 5.35 -57.66
N SER A 488 -18.21 4.80 -57.84
CA SER A 488 -17.96 3.35 -57.80
C SER A 488 -16.75 3.06 -56.90
N SER A 489 -16.89 2.05 -56.04
CA SER A 489 -15.85 1.62 -55.10
C SER A 489 -15.73 0.09 -55.15
N GLY A 490 -14.99 -0.41 -56.16
CA GLY A 490 -14.92 -1.84 -56.46
C GLY A 490 -16.19 -2.39 -57.13
N ASP A 491 -16.27 -3.72 -57.24
CA ASP A 491 -17.27 -4.46 -58.03
C ASP A 491 -18.70 -4.47 -57.44
N SER A 492 -19.18 -3.38 -56.84
CA SER A 492 -20.58 -3.28 -56.37
C SER A 492 -21.15 -1.86 -56.31
N ALA A 493 -22.37 -1.74 -56.87
CA ALA A 493 -23.38 -0.69 -56.73
C ALA A 493 -22.95 0.80 -56.88
N VAL A 494 -23.38 1.41 -57.99
CA VAL A 494 -23.34 2.88 -58.17
C VAL A 494 -24.38 3.55 -57.28
N SER A 495 -23.98 4.56 -56.51
CA SER A 495 -24.88 5.36 -55.67
C SER A 495 -24.72 6.87 -55.94
N VAL A 496 -25.81 7.63 -55.73
CA VAL A 496 -25.81 9.10 -55.83
C VAL A 496 -25.19 9.68 -54.56
N TYR A 497 -24.09 10.41 -54.70
CA TYR A 497 -23.28 10.80 -53.55
C TYR A 497 -23.79 12.08 -52.88
N LYS A 498 -23.87 12.06 -51.54
CA LYS A 498 -24.09 13.24 -50.69
C LYS A 498 -23.15 13.22 -49.48
N GLY A 499 -22.08 14.02 -49.53
CA GLY A 499 -21.28 14.38 -48.34
C GLY A 499 -19.82 13.91 -48.36
N ALA A 500 -19.42 13.21 -47.30
CA ALA A 500 -18.05 12.78 -47.06
C ALA A 500 -18.03 11.33 -46.55
N ALA A 501 -17.19 10.49 -47.14
CA ALA A 501 -17.07 9.06 -46.83
C ALA A 501 -15.63 8.71 -46.41
N GLN A 502 -15.49 7.61 -45.66
CA GLN A 502 -14.19 7.09 -45.24
C GLN A 502 -13.74 5.95 -46.16
N TYR A 503 -12.44 5.90 -46.42
CA TYR A 503 -11.80 4.93 -47.30
C TYR A 503 -10.48 4.45 -46.69
N ASP A 504 -10.16 3.16 -46.89
CA ASP A 504 -8.90 2.58 -46.44
C ASP A 504 -7.69 3.21 -47.15
N TYR A 505 -6.59 3.35 -46.42
CA TYR A 505 -5.30 3.71 -46.97
C TYR A 505 -4.92 2.81 -48.17
N ASN A 506 -4.47 3.43 -49.27
CA ASN A 506 -4.17 2.82 -50.57
C ASN A 506 -5.35 2.31 -51.40
N SER A 507 -6.60 2.49 -50.98
CA SER A 507 -7.77 2.22 -51.83
C SER A 507 -7.84 3.15 -53.06
N LYS A 508 -8.45 2.66 -54.15
CA LYS A 508 -8.76 3.45 -55.35
C LYS A 508 -10.22 3.89 -55.32
N VAL A 509 -10.48 5.14 -55.69
CA VAL A 509 -11.83 5.74 -55.73
C VAL A 509 -12.07 6.35 -57.11
N THR A 510 -13.24 6.08 -57.69
CA THR A 510 -13.66 6.57 -59.01
C THR A 510 -15.00 7.31 -58.92
N ALA A 511 -15.03 8.55 -59.39
CA ALA A 511 -16.20 9.44 -59.37
C ALA A 511 -16.61 9.88 -60.78
N GLU A 512 -17.91 10.00 -61.04
CA GLU A 512 -18.51 10.47 -62.28
C GLU A 512 -19.39 11.71 -62.00
N ALA A 513 -19.28 12.73 -62.85
CA ALA A 513 -20.09 13.94 -62.81
C ALA A 513 -21.12 13.95 -63.95
N VAL A 514 -22.39 14.14 -63.59
CA VAL A 514 -23.56 14.04 -64.47
C VAL A 514 -24.29 15.37 -64.48
N ALA A 515 -24.39 16.02 -65.63
CA ALA A 515 -25.12 17.29 -65.75
C ALA A 515 -26.63 17.07 -65.65
N ASP A 516 -27.35 18.02 -65.04
CA ASP A 516 -28.80 18.02 -65.08
C ASP A 516 -29.31 18.40 -66.49
N SER A 517 -30.56 18.06 -66.79
CA SER A 517 -31.19 18.47 -68.05
C SER A 517 -31.10 19.99 -68.22
N GLU A 518 -30.70 20.42 -69.42
CA GLU A 518 -30.43 21.82 -69.78
C GLU A 518 -29.11 22.39 -69.24
N TRP A 519 -28.23 21.56 -68.63
CA TRP A 519 -26.90 21.94 -68.19
C TRP A 519 -25.79 21.03 -68.78
N HIS A 520 -24.51 21.45 -68.77
CA HIS A 520 -23.35 20.64 -69.22
C HIS A 520 -22.11 20.85 -68.32
N LEU A 521 -21.23 19.84 -68.17
CA LEU A 521 -20.05 19.87 -67.28
C LEU A 521 -18.91 20.74 -67.84
N VAL A 522 -18.19 21.42 -66.95
CA VAL A 522 -17.02 22.25 -67.25
C VAL A 522 -15.69 21.59 -66.81
N MET A 523 -15.52 21.26 -65.53
CA MET A 523 -14.30 20.59 -65.01
C MET A 523 -14.48 20.03 -63.58
N TRP A 524 -13.49 19.25 -63.14
CA TRP A 524 -13.21 18.89 -61.74
C TRP A 524 -12.04 19.71 -61.17
N ALA A 525 -12.13 20.15 -59.91
CA ALA A 525 -11.11 20.93 -59.21
C ALA A 525 -10.85 20.45 -57.77
N ASN A 526 -9.69 20.82 -57.21
CA ASN A 526 -9.34 20.60 -55.80
C ASN A 526 -9.89 21.72 -54.88
N ALA A 527 -9.64 21.64 -53.57
CA ALA A 527 -10.07 22.65 -52.59
C ALA A 527 -9.49 24.07 -52.78
N LYS A 528 -8.41 24.23 -53.56
CA LYS A 528 -7.82 25.53 -53.92
C LYS A 528 -8.36 26.08 -55.24
N GLY A 529 -9.15 25.30 -55.98
CA GLY A 529 -9.66 25.63 -57.31
C GLY A 529 -8.77 25.17 -58.46
N ASP A 530 -7.65 24.47 -58.20
CA ASP A 530 -6.78 23.95 -59.27
C ASP A 530 -7.48 22.78 -59.99
N THR A 531 -7.43 22.78 -61.33
CA THR A 531 -8.04 21.72 -62.16
C THR A 531 -7.39 20.36 -61.91
N LEU A 532 -8.20 19.33 -61.69
CA LEU A 532 -7.79 17.93 -61.50
C LEU A 532 -8.08 17.06 -62.73
N SER A 533 -9.21 17.30 -63.40
CA SER A 533 -9.62 16.64 -64.65
C SER A 533 -10.71 17.45 -65.34
N THR A 534 -10.85 17.33 -66.66
CA THR A 534 -12.02 17.82 -67.42
C THR A 534 -12.96 16.70 -67.85
N ASP A 535 -12.56 15.44 -67.67
CA ASP A 535 -13.36 14.28 -68.05
C ASP A 535 -14.55 14.11 -67.10
N THR A 536 -15.65 13.56 -67.60
CA THR A 536 -16.82 13.26 -66.75
C THR A 536 -16.50 12.24 -65.66
N VAL A 537 -15.45 11.42 -65.81
CA VAL A 537 -15.00 10.42 -64.82
C VAL A 537 -13.58 10.72 -64.33
N PHE A 538 -13.34 10.65 -63.02
CA PHE A 538 -12.05 10.90 -62.38
C PHE A 538 -11.70 9.80 -61.36
N THR A 539 -10.45 9.32 -61.35
CA THR A 539 -9.98 8.21 -60.48
C THR A 539 -8.68 8.58 -59.75
N PHE A 540 -8.59 8.30 -58.45
CA PHE A 540 -7.40 8.58 -57.62
C PHE A 540 -7.20 7.54 -56.51
N VAL A 541 -6.04 7.61 -55.82
CA VAL A 541 -5.65 6.71 -54.71
C VAL A 541 -5.67 7.47 -53.38
N VAL A 542 -6.31 6.92 -52.36
CA VAL A 542 -6.39 7.54 -51.03
C VAL A 542 -5.07 7.37 -50.27
N LYS A 543 -4.41 8.50 -49.98
CA LYS A 543 -3.17 8.58 -49.18
C LYS A 543 -3.29 9.45 -47.93
N GLY A 544 -4.45 10.11 -47.76
CA GLY A 544 -4.76 11.11 -46.74
C GLY A 544 -6.12 11.75 -47.04
N ASP A 545 -6.58 12.67 -46.18
CA ASP A 545 -7.85 13.36 -46.38
C ASP A 545 -7.86 14.20 -47.68
N THR A 546 -8.94 14.10 -48.45
CA THR A 546 -9.01 14.61 -49.84
C THR A 546 -10.33 15.33 -50.14
N VAL A 547 -10.29 16.42 -50.91
CA VAL A 547 -11.47 17.25 -51.25
C VAL A 547 -11.48 17.63 -52.74
N ILE A 548 -12.59 17.37 -53.45
CA ILE A 548 -12.77 17.64 -54.90
C ILE A 548 -14.17 18.24 -55.25
N LYS A 549 -14.30 18.92 -56.41
CA LYS A 549 -15.50 19.71 -56.82
C LYS A 549 -15.78 19.70 -58.34
N ALA A 550 -17.04 19.78 -58.81
CA ALA A 550 -17.45 19.82 -60.25
C ALA A 550 -18.39 21.01 -60.65
N LEU A 551 -18.44 21.47 -61.92
CA LEU A 551 -19.04 22.78 -62.38
C LEU A 551 -19.93 22.77 -63.70
N PHE A 552 -21.04 23.57 -63.91
CA PHE A 552 -22.08 23.44 -65.04
C PHE A 552 -22.86 24.73 -65.68
N ALA A 553 -23.62 24.73 -66.88
CA ALA A 553 -24.48 25.86 -67.54
C ALA A 553 -25.65 25.64 -68.71
N LEU A 554 -26.62 26.61 -69.05
CA LEU A 554 -28.12 26.69 -69.60
C LEU A 554 -28.74 26.83 -71.14
N ASN A 555 -30.13 26.86 -71.43
CA ASN A 555 -31.01 26.76 -72.75
C ASN A 555 -32.35 27.67 -73.12
N THR A 556 -33.28 27.46 -74.17
CA THR A 556 -34.50 28.32 -74.74
C THR A 556 -35.79 27.72 -75.58
N TYR A 557 -37.08 28.33 -75.67
CA TYR A 557 -38.46 27.66 -76.08
C TYR A 557 -39.85 28.42 -76.62
N ARG A 558 -41.16 27.91 -76.50
CA ARG A 558 -42.58 28.42 -76.99
C ARG A 558 -43.89 28.23 -76.08
N VAL A 559 -45.14 28.72 -76.41
CA VAL A 559 -46.45 28.67 -75.59
C VAL A 559 -47.84 28.32 -76.30
N LYS A 560 -48.90 27.78 -75.60
CA LYS A 560 -50.34 27.47 -76.02
C LYS A 560 -51.46 27.58 -74.91
N VAL A 561 -52.80 27.56 -75.21
CA VAL A 561 -53.94 27.64 -74.21
C VAL A 561 -55.29 26.91 -74.54
N SER A 562 -56.17 26.63 -73.54
CA SER A 562 -57.50 25.94 -73.63
C SER A 562 -58.47 26.17 -72.41
N ALA A 563 -59.70 25.59 -72.36
CA ALA A 563 -60.73 25.81 -71.29
C ALA A 563 -61.58 24.56 -70.95
N GLU A 564 -62.19 24.50 -69.74
CA GLU A 564 -63.20 23.49 -69.36
C GLU A 564 -64.67 23.89 -69.67
N LYS A 565 -65.61 22.94 -69.50
CA LYS A 565 -67.02 23.00 -69.92
C LYS A 565 -67.86 24.15 -69.37
N ASN A 566 -67.40 24.84 -68.32
CA ASN A 566 -68.12 25.91 -67.62
C ASN A 566 -67.46 27.31 -67.84
N GLY A 567 -66.72 27.49 -68.96
CA GLY A 567 -66.02 28.74 -69.32
C GLY A 567 -65.29 28.76 -70.69
N THR A 568 -64.56 29.85 -71.02
CA THR A 568 -63.85 30.08 -72.32
C THR A 568 -62.54 30.91 -72.19
N VAL A 569 -61.57 30.88 -73.16
CA VAL A 569 -60.19 31.48 -73.04
C VAL A 569 -59.50 32.08 -74.32
N LYS A 570 -58.33 32.79 -74.18
CA LYS A 570 -57.40 33.30 -75.25
C LYS A 570 -55.92 33.58 -74.80
N SER A 571 -54.96 33.86 -75.72
CA SER A 571 -53.51 34.18 -75.46
C SER A 571 -52.88 35.26 -76.40
N ASP A 572 -51.64 35.73 -76.14
CA ASP A 572 -51.02 36.92 -76.81
C ASP A 572 -49.98 36.70 -77.94
N LYS A 573 -49.04 35.74 -77.88
CA LYS A 573 -48.07 35.41 -78.98
C LYS A 573 -47.64 33.93 -78.98
N ASP A 574 -46.80 33.55 -79.96
CA ASP A 574 -46.50 32.14 -80.30
C ASP A 574 -45.10 31.57 -79.93
N LEU A 575 -44.05 32.37 -79.62
CA LEU A 575 -42.65 31.91 -79.44
C LEU A 575 -41.82 32.85 -78.53
N TYR A 576 -40.96 32.32 -77.64
CA TYR A 576 -40.33 33.10 -76.54
C TYR A 576 -38.96 32.57 -76.04
N GLY A 577 -37.93 33.41 -75.96
CA GLY A 577 -36.63 33.03 -75.37
C GLY A 577 -36.73 32.68 -73.87
N TYR A 578 -35.83 31.83 -73.36
CA TYR A 578 -35.80 31.48 -71.92
C TYR A 578 -35.72 32.75 -71.09
N ASN A 579 -36.63 32.86 -70.14
CA ASN A 579 -36.79 33.99 -69.24
C ASN A 579 -37.45 35.27 -69.86
N THR A 580 -38.37 35.13 -70.83
CA THR A 580 -39.20 36.24 -71.40
C THR A 580 -40.72 36.02 -71.21
N ASN A 581 -41.57 37.07 -71.22
CA ASN A 581 -42.97 36.99 -70.70
C ASN A 581 -44.10 36.85 -71.77
N ALA A 582 -45.19 36.14 -71.41
CA ALA A 582 -46.42 35.81 -72.19
C ALA A 582 -47.72 36.01 -71.35
N THR A 583 -48.91 36.20 -71.98
CA THR A 583 -50.20 36.54 -71.27
C THR A 583 -51.46 35.81 -71.80
N VAL A 584 -52.42 35.46 -70.92
CA VAL A 584 -53.65 34.64 -71.19
C VAL A 584 -54.92 35.09 -70.38
N GLU A 585 -56.17 34.83 -70.84
CA GLU A 585 -57.43 35.30 -70.18
C GLU A 585 -58.65 34.33 -70.31
N ALA A 586 -59.55 34.24 -69.30
CA ALA A 586 -60.69 33.31 -69.12
C ALA A 586 -62.03 33.94 -68.61
N LYS A 587 -63.16 33.19 -68.59
CA LYS A 587 -64.49 33.63 -68.05
C LYS A 587 -65.41 32.47 -67.56
N ALA A 588 -66.27 32.69 -66.55
CA ALA A 588 -67.07 31.68 -65.79
C ALA A 588 -68.62 31.71 -65.98
N ASP A 589 -69.27 30.58 -65.63
CA ASP A 589 -70.75 30.36 -65.56
C ASP A 589 -71.36 30.47 -64.13
N THR A 590 -72.70 30.45 -64.02
CA THR A 590 -73.47 30.78 -62.78
C THR A 590 -73.37 29.75 -61.63
N ASN A 591 -73.38 30.24 -60.37
CA ASN A 591 -73.23 29.49 -59.11
C ASN A 591 -71.88 28.78 -58.89
N TYR A 592 -70.93 29.04 -59.78
CA TYR A 592 -69.50 28.75 -59.61
C TYR A 592 -68.74 30.08 -59.76
N HIS A 593 -67.49 30.12 -59.31
CA HIS A 593 -66.57 31.21 -59.61
C HIS A 593 -65.33 30.67 -60.32
N PHE A 594 -64.67 31.51 -61.13
CA PHE A 594 -63.34 31.15 -61.69
C PHE A 594 -62.40 30.83 -60.55
N GLU A 595 -61.83 29.63 -60.59
CA GLU A 595 -60.99 29.10 -59.54
C GLU A 595 -59.52 29.20 -59.93
N LYS A 596 -59.15 28.76 -61.15
CA LYS A 596 -57.76 28.77 -61.62
C LYS A 596 -57.54 28.51 -63.11
N TRP A 597 -56.33 28.85 -63.53
CA TRP A 597 -55.61 28.25 -64.65
C TRP A 597 -54.78 27.04 -64.22
N THR A 598 -54.66 26.06 -65.09
CA THR A 598 -53.73 24.93 -64.99
C THR A 598 -52.83 24.81 -66.22
N ASN A 599 -51.87 23.89 -66.20
CA ASN A 599 -51.08 23.48 -67.37
C ASN A 599 -51.68 22.24 -68.07
N GLU A 600 -51.02 21.75 -69.13
CA GLU A 600 -51.37 20.52 -69.88
C GLU A 600 -51.46 19.22 -69.04
N LYS A 601 -50.97 19.22 -67.78
CA LYS A 601 -51.11 18.10 -66.83
C LYS A 601 -52.27 18.28 -65.83
N GLY A 602 -52.91 19.45 -65.82
CA GLY A 602 -53.88 19.84 -64.80
C GLY A 602 -53.26 20.51 -63.56
N ASP A 603 -51.96 20.80 -63.52
CA ASP A 603 -51.34 21.50 -62.37
C ASP A 603 -51.71 22.99 -62.41
N ILE A 604 -52.16 23.55 -61.30
CA ILE A 604 -52.53 24.97 -61.16
C ILE A 604 -51.31 25.88 -61.46
N VAL A 605 -51.42 26.77 -62.44
CA VAL A 605 -50.37 27.75 -62.79
C VAL A 605 -50.67 29.16 -62.30
N SER A 606 -51.95 29.49 -62.11
CA SER A 606 -52.37 30.81 -61.61
C SER A 606 -53.83 30.76 -61.15
N VAL A 607 -54.17 31.55 -60.13
CA VAL A 607 -55.56 31.87 -59.76
C VAL A 607 -55.99 33.25 -60.29
N ASP A 608 -55.07 34.01 -60.86
CA ASP A 608 -55.32 35.32 -61.45
C ASP A 608 -55.88 35.19 -62.87
N ASN A 609 -56.75 36.11 -63.26
CA ASN A 609 -57.37 36.09 -64.58
C ASN A 609 -57.71 37.51 -65.05
N PRO A 610 -57.07 38.04 -66.12
CA PRO A 610 -55.98 37.45 -66.92
C PRO A 610 -54.68 37.14 -66.15
N TYR A 611 -53.82 36.28 -66.73
CA TYR A 611 -52.56 35.80 -66.16
C TYR A 611 -51.36 36.05 -67.10
N THR A 612 -50.24 36.56 -66.56
CA THR A 612 -48.98 36.82 -67.29
C THR A 612 -47.83 36.04 -66.64
N PHE A 613 -46.97 35.38 -67.42
CA PHE A 613 -45.88 34.54 -66.90
C PHE A 613 -44.63 34.50 -67.80
N THR A 614 -43.52 34.02 -67.25
CA THR A 614 -42.22 33.94 -67.92
C THR A 614 -41.97 32.54 -68.54
N VAL A 615 -41.70 32.49 -69.84
CA VAL A 615 -41.45 31.27 -70.61
C VAL A 615 -40.02 30.78 -70.37
N LYS A 616 -39.94 29.56 -69.83
CA LYS A 616 -38.68 28.83 -69.57
C LYS A 616 -38.62 27.45 -70.24
N ARG A 617 -39.71 27.03 -70.87
CA ARG A 617 -39.87 25.79 -71.66
C ARG A 617 -41.12 25.90 -72.53
N GLU A 618 -41.32 24.94 -73.44
CA GLU A 618 -42.62 24.77 -74.12
C GLU A 618 -43.74 24.69 -73.07
N THR A 619 -44.76 25.55 -73.15
CA THR A 619 -45.79 25.69 -72.10
C THR A 619 -47.22 25.71 -72.67
N ALA A 620 -48.17 25.01 -72.05
CA ALA A 620 -49.57 24.98 -72.48
C ALA A 620 -50.53 24.99 -71.28
N LEU A 621 -51.63 25.77 -71.35
CA LEU A 621 -52.52 26.08 -70.20
C LEU A 621 -54.04 25.76 -70.41
N GLN A 622 -54.82 25.64 -69.33
CA GLN A 622 -56.28 25.36 -69.28
C GLN A 622 -57.01 26.10 -68.11
N ALA A 623 -58.35 26.23 -68.04
CA ALA A 623 -59.10 27.03 -67.01
C ALA A 623 -60.31 26.31 -66.32
N HIS A 624 -60.56 26.56 -65.00
CA HIS A 624 -61.45 25.79 -64.05
C HIS A 624 -62.29 26.64 -63.03
N PHE A 625 -63.32 26.07 -62.32
CA PHE A 625 -64.39 26.80 -61.54
C PHE A 625 -65.03 26.06 -60.28
N THR A 626 -65.37 26.69 -59.09
CA THR A 626 -65.71 26.04 -57.74
C THR A 626 -66.76 26.74 -56.73
N ILE A 627 -67.07 26.22 -55.47
CA ILE A 627 -68.21 26.44 -54.46
C ILE A 627 -67.85 26.84 -52.93
N ASN A 628 -68.76 26.91 -51.89
CA ASN A 628 -68.73 27.75 -50.59
C ASN A 628 -68.61 27.12 -49.09
N SER A 629 -68.44 27.90 -47.94
CA SER A 629 -68.08 27.46 -46.49
C SER A 629 -68.46 28.35 -45.18
N TYR A 630 -68.14 27.97 -43.89
CA TYR A 630 -68.49 28.57 -42.50
C TYR A 630 -67.34 28.73 -41.41
N HIS A 631 -67.45 29.40 -40.22
CA HIS A 631 -66.32 29.80 -39.27
C HIS A 631 -66.11 29.03 -37.91
N VAL A 632 -64.94 29.22 -37.24
CA VAL A 632 -64.60 28.82 -35.83
C VAL A 632 -63.53 29.74 -35.16
N HIS A 633 -63.79 30.26 -33.96
CA HIS A 633 -62.90 31.16 -33.18
C HIS A 633 -62.26 30.47 -31.94
N LEU A 634 -61.03 30.87 -31.57
CA LEU A 634 -60.28 30.35 -30.41
C LEU A 634 -59.52 31.49 -29.71
N SER A 635 -59.51 31.51 -28.38
CA SER A 635 -58.84 32.55 -27.57
C SER A 635 -58.10 31.98 -26.35
N ALA A 636 -57.26 32.80 -25.71
CA ALA A 636 -56.47 32.44 -24.53
C ALA A 636 -56.48 33.58 -23.49
N GLU A 637 -56.38 33.23 -22.21
CA GLU A 637 -56.10 34.20 -21.14
C GLU A 637 -54.62 34.60 -21.09
N LYS A 638 -54.28 35.55 -20.21
CA LYS A 638 -52.88 35.90 -19.94
C LYS A 638 -52.08 34.68 -19.51
N HIS A 639 -50.79 34.69 -19.81
CA HIS A 639 -49.83 33.61 -19.52
C HIS A 639 -49.92 32.39 -20.45
N GLY A 640 -50.48 32.60 -21.64
CA GLY A 640 -50.33 31.72 -22.80
C GLY A 640 -51.04 32.27 -24.04
N TRP A 641 -50.96 31.54 -25.14
CA TRP A 641 -51.43 31.96 -26.46
C TRP A 641 -51.92 30.77 -27.30
N ILE A 642 -52.67 31.05 -28.37
CA ILE A 642 -53.18 30.04 -29.30
C ILE A 642 -52.25 29.93 -30.53
N PRO A 643 -51.65 28.75 -30.83
CA PRO A 643 -50.94 28.51 -32.07
C PRO A 643 -51.87 28.53 -33.31
N LEU A 644 -52.16 29.74 -33.79
CA LEU A 644 -52.52 30.07 -35.17
C LEU A 644 -53.66 29.26 -35.82
N ARG A 645 -54.83 29.18 -35.17
CA ARG A 645 -56.15 28.91 -35.81
C ARG A 645 -57.35 29.60 -35.11
N SER A 646 -57.26 30.90 -34.82
CA SER A 646 -58.44 31.72 -34.48
C SER A 646 -59.08 32.23 -35.79
N ASP A 647 -60.34 31.86 -36.06
CA ASP A 647 -61.09 32.10 -37.31
C ASP A 647 -60.62 31.32 -38.56
N SER A 648 -60.74 30.00 -38.49
CA SER A 648 -60.68 29.15 -39.69
C SER A 648 -62.06 28.94 -40.31
N LEU A 649 -62.18 29.06 -41.64
CA LEU A 649 -63.35 28.55 -42.35
C LEU A 649 -63.27 27.03 -42.54
N TYR A 650 -64.37 26.35 -42.24
CA TYR A 650 -64.63 24.94 -42.45
C TYR A 650 -65.75 24.78 -43.47
N ALA A 651 -65.56 23.88 -44.44
CA ALA A 651 -66.66 23.44 -45.28
C ALA A 651 -67.74 22.79 -44.41
N TYR A 652 -69.01 22.95 -44.80
CA TYR A 652 -70.16 22.44 -44.05
C TYR A 652 -69.97 20.96 -43.69
N ASN A 653 -70.08 20.64 -42.39
CA ASN A 653 -70.01 19.28 -41.82
C ASN A 653 -68.59 18.64 -41.77
N THR A 654 -67.54 19.39 -41.38
CA THR A 654 -66.15 18.91 -41.17
C THR A 654 -65.66 19.05 -39.72
N GLN A 655 -64.47 18.52 -39.35
CA GLN A 655 -63.92 18.57 -37.97
C GLN A 655 -62.83 19.64 -37.76
N ALA A 656 -62.70 20.13 -36.52
CA ALA A 656 -61.76 21.17 -36.08
C ALA A 656 -61.00 20.77 -34.79
N ARG A 657 -59.79 21.33 -34.59
CA ARG A 657 -58.90 21.09 -33.42
C ARG A 657 -58.48 22.41 -32.80
N ALA A 658 -58.48 22.47 -31.47
CA ALA A 658 -58.00 23.57 -30.64
C ALA A 658 -56.74 23.16 -29.87
N GLU A 659 -55.80 24.09 -29.74
CA GLU A 659 -54.51 23.88 -29.06
C GLU A 659 -54.04 25.21 -28.46
N ALA A 660 -53.30 25.16 -27.36
CA ALA A 660 -52.80 26.33 -26.63
C ALA A 660 -51.36 26.10 -26.18
N VAL A 661 -50.56 27.18 -26.09
CA VAL A 661 -49.19 27.15 -25.61
C VAL A 661 -49.10 28.09 -24.41
N ALA A 662 -48.59 27.59 -23.27
CA ALA A 662 -48.38 28.41 -22.08
C ALA A 662 -47.12 29.28 -22.22
N ASP A 663 -47.12 30.44 -21.58
CA ASP A 663 -45.91 31.27 -21.45
C ASP A 663 -44.91 30.60 -20.47
N ALA A 664 -43.64 30.97 -20.58
CA ALA A 664 -42.58 30.39 -19.74
C ALA A 664 -42.90 30.54 -18.24
N GLY A 665 -42.95 29.41 -17.53
CA GLY A 665 -43.31 29.35 -16.12
C GLY A 665 -44.77 29.02 -15.81
N TYR A 666 -45.59 28.79 -16.83
CA TYR A 666 -47.00 28.41 -16.70
C TYR A 666 -47.30 27.10 -17.43
N HIS A 667 -48.45 26.49 -17.12
CA HIS A 667 -49.02 25.35 -17.84
C HIS A 667 -50.52 25.58 -18.10
N LEU A 668 -51.10 24.90 -19.09
CA LEU A 668 -52.55 24.96 -19.33
C LEU A 668 -53.29 24.26 -18.19
N ALA A 669 -54.29 24.94 -17.63
CA ALA A 669 -55.19 24.39 -16.62
C ALA A 669 -56.47 23.79 -17.25
N LYS A 670 -57.10 24.48 -18.21
CA LYS A 670 -58.35 24.04 -18.88
C LYS A 670 -58.75 24.90 -20.08
N TRP A 671 -59.73 24.39 -20.84
CA TRP A 671 -60.54 25.11 -21.84
C TRP A 671 -61.97 25.37 -21.34
N THR A 672 -62.55 26.49 -21.76
CA THR A 672 -63.97 26.82 -21.59
C THR A 672 -64.64 27.22 -22.91
N ASP A 673 -65.96 27.25 -22.93
CA ASP A 673 -66.75 27.85 -24.01
C ASP A 673 -67.02 29.35 -23.77
N ALA A 674 -67.86 29.95 -24.63
CA ALA A 674 -68.28 31.36 -24.53
C ALA A 674 -69.15 31.69 -23.29
N ALA A 675 -69.71 30.69 -22.59
CA ALA A 675 -70.39 30.89 -21.31
C ALA A 675 -69.42 30.82 -20.11
N GLY A 676 -68.21 30.31 -20.32
CA GLY A 676 -67.19 30.11 -19.29
C GLY A 676 -67.22 28.72 -18.64
N ASP A 677 -68.06 27.81 -19.13
CA ASP A 677 -68.16 26.45 -18.64
C ASP A 677 -66.98 25.59 -19.15
N SER A 678 -66.46 24.70 -18.29
CA SER A 678 -65.26 23.91 -18.60
C SER A 678 -65.57 22.78 -19.60
N VAL A 679 -64.95 22.82 -20.78
CA VAL A 679 -65.20 21.83 -21.85
C VAL A 679 -64.15 20.72 -21.96
N SER A 680 -62.89 20.99 -21.60
CA SER A 680 -61.83 19.99 -21.53
C SER A 680 -60.61 20.50 -20.75
N SER A 681 -59.84 19.61 -20.12
CA SER A 681 -58.48 19.87 -19.63
C SER A 681 -57.39 19.54 -20.65
N ASP A 682 -57.74 18.85 -21.74
CA ASP A 682 -56.80 18.29 -22.69
C ASP A 682 -56.25 19.35 -23.67
N ASN A 683 -55.02 19.13 -24.11
CA ASN A 683 -54.34 20.00 -25.06
C ASN A 683 -53.51 19.11 -26.00
N PRO A 684 -53.95 18.87 -27.25
CA PRO A 684 -55.03 19.52 -27.99
C PRO A 684 -56.43 18.90 -27.76
N TYR A 685 -57.48 19.67 -28.09
CA TYR A 685 -58.91 19.27 -28.03
C TYR A 685 -59.54 19.28 -29.44
N THR A 686 -60.57 18.45 -29.74
CA THR A 686 -61.10 18.25 -31.13
C THR A 686 -62.64 18.09 -31.17
N PHE A 687 -63.32 18.71 -32.15
CA PHE A 687 -64.79 18.79 -32.28
C PHE A 687 -65.27 18.94 -33.76
N ALA A 688 -66.60 19.07 -34.02
CA ALA A 688 -67.19 19.06 -35.38
C ALA A 688 -68.08 20.29 -35.70
N ILE A 689 -68.02 20.78 -36.95
CA ILE A 689 -68.53 22.10 -37.36
C ILE A 689 -69.86 22.03 -38.11
N LYS A 690 -70.87 22.69 -37.54
CA LYS A 690 -72.24 22.83 -38.08
C LYS A 690 -72.73 24.27 -38.12
N LYS A 691 -72.03 25.17 -37.43
CA LYS A 691 -72.26 26.60 -37.25
C LYS A 691 -70.99 27.22 -36.62
N ASP A 692 -70.96 28.53 -36.48
CA ASP A 692 -69.87 29.23 -35.83
C ASP A 692 -69.74 28.84 -34.34
N THR A 693 -68.51 28.74 -33.83
CA THR A 693 -68.14 28.16 -32.52
C THR A 693 -66.96 28.91 -31.90
N GLU A 694 -66.92 29.07 -30.57
CA GLU A 694 -65.88 29.83 -29.83
C GLU A 694 -65.41 29.08 -28.57
N LEU A 695 -64.10 29.06 -28.29
CA LEU A 695 -63.46 28.45 -27.10
C LEU A 695 -62.34 29.32 -26.50
N LYS A 696 -62.03 29.14 -25.21
CA LYS A 696 -61.02 29.92 -24.46
C LYS A 696 -60.10 29.05 -23.59
N ALA A 697 -58.79 29.33 -23.57
CA ALA A 697 -57.78 28.63 -22.75
C ALA A 697 -57.38 29.38 -21.45
N HIS A 698 -57.13 28.66 -20.36
CA HIS A 698 -56.73 29.17 -19.03
C HIS A 698 -55.43 28.54 -18.51
N PHE A 699 -54.58 29.29 -17.78
CA PHE A 699 -53.24 28.87 -17.36
C PHE A 699 -52.96 29.03 -15.85
N ALA A 700 -52.01 28.27 -15.31
CA ALA A 700 -51.56 28.31 -13.92
C ALA A 700 -50.02 28.23 -13.79
N LEU A 701 -49.46 28.75 -12.69
CA LEU A 701 -48.01 28.77 -12.44
C LEU A 701 -47.43 27.36 -12.22
N SER A 702 -46.23 27.14 -12.76
CA SER A 702 -45.43 25.94 -12.54
C SER A 702 -44.61 26.04 -11.25
N HIS A 703 -44.43 24.89 -10.59
CA HIS A 703 -43.60 24.73 -9.39
C HIS A 703 -42.39 23.88 -9.75
N TYR A 704 -41.24 24.16 -9.12
CA TYR A 704 -39.99 23.47 -9.38
C TYR A 704 -39.25 23.14 -8.09
N ARG A 705 -38.57 21.99 -8.04
CA ARG A 705 -37.78 21.54 -6.89
C ARG A 705 -36.32 22.02 -6.99
N VAL A 706 -35.78 22.39 -5.84
CA VAL A 706 -34.38 22.78 -5.63
C VAL A 706 -33.79 21.85 -4.59
N SER A 707 -32.78 21.06 -4.97
CA SER A 707 -32.11 20.12 -4.08
C SER A 707 -30.62 20.48 -3.96
N ALA A 708 -30.23 21.06 -2.81
CA ALA A 708 -28.83 21.31 -2.48
C ALA A 708 -28.17 20.09 -1.82
N SER A 709 -26.86 19.91 -2.04
CA SER A 709 -26.03 18.89 -1.40
C SER A 709 -24.63 19.44 -1.12
N ALA A 710 -23.95 18.94 -0.10
CA ALA A 710 -22.58 19.34 0.23
C ALA A 710 -21.66 18.12 0.29
N LYS A 711 -20.46 18.25 -0.28
CA LYS A 711 -19.37 17.30 -0.07
C LYS A 711 -18.37 17.92 0.91
N ASP A 712 -18.02 17.17 1.96
CA ASP A 712 -17.13 17.61 3.05
C ASP A 712 -17.66 18.87 3.79
N GLY A 713 -18.99 19.02 3.81
CA GLY A 713 -19.77 20.06 4.46
C GLY A 713 -21.20 19.58 4.78
N THR A 714 -22.00 20.42 5.42
CA THR A 714 -23.42 20.18 5.74
C THR A 714 -24.27 21.28 5.09
N ILE A 715 -25.44 20.95 4.53
CA ILE A 715 -26.39 21.95 4.03
C ILE A 715 -27.15 22.57 5.21
N MET A 716 -27.30 23.89 5.20
CA MET A 716 -27.97 24.68 6.24
C MET A 716 -29.34 25.22 5.76
N SER A 717 -29.54 25.38 4.44
CA SER A 717 -30.83 25.74 3.82
C SER A 717 -30.92 25.26 2.37
N GLY A 718 -32.13 25.02 1.86
CA GLY A 718 -32.35 24.58 0.47
C GLY A 718 -32.16 23.07 0.23
N GLU A 719 -32.28 22.25 1.27
CA GLU A 719 -32.28 20.79 1.14
C GLU A 719 -33.68 20.31 0.70
N ASP A 720 -33.86 20.18 -0.61
CA ASP A 720 -35.00 19.52 -1.26
C ASP A 720 -36.36 20.26 -1.15
N GLU A 721 -36.32 21.57 -1.36
CA GLU A 721 -37.46 22.50 -1.25
C GLU A 721 -38.17 22.73 -2.60
N ILE A 722 -39.45 23.13 -2.56
CA ILE A 722 -40.27 23.42 -3.75
C ILE A 722 -40.57 24.92 -3.82
N TYR A 723 -40.27 25.53 -4.96
CA TYR A 723 -40.41 26.95 -5.24
C TYR A 723 -41.37 27.20 -6.40
N ILE A 724 -42.04 28.36 -6.39
CA ILE A 724 -42.87 28.81 -7.52
C ILE A 724 -41.96 29.45 -8.58
N TYR A 725 -42.29 29.30 -9.87
CA TYR A 725 -41.55 29.96 -10.94
C TYR A 725 -41.38 31.48 -10.70
N GLY A 726 -40.13 31.95 -10.67
CA GLY A 726 -39.77 33.34 -10.43
C GLY A 726 -39.45 33.70 -8.97
N GLU A 727 -39.56 32.75 -8.03
CA GLU A 727 -39.18 32.93 -6.63
C GLU A 727 -37.65 32.89 -6.42
N GLU A 728 -37.13 33.53 -5.37
CA GLU A 728 -35.71 33.48 -5.00
C GLU A 728 -35.46 32.32 -4.02
N ALA A 729 -34.62 31.36 -4.42
CA ALA A 729 -34.12 30.31 -3.55
C ALA A 729 -32.79 30.71 -2.90
N VAL A 730 -32.57 30.24 -1.66
CA VAL A 730 -31.36 30.52 -0.87
C VAL A 730 -30.74 29.22 -0.38
N VAL A 731 -29.56 28.87 -0.90
CA VAL A 731 -28.81 27.69 -0.48
C VAL A 731 -27.58 28.10 0.35
N GLU A 732 -27.39 27.45 1.50
CA GLU A 732 -26.28 27.72 2.41
C GLU A 732 -25.61 26.41 2.83
N ALA A 733 -24.28 26.40 2.93
CA ALA A 733 -23.50 25.25 3.38
C ALA A 733 -22.50 25.63 4.48
N ALA A 734 -22.41 24.82 5.53
CA ALA A 734 -21.35 24.91 6.53
C ALA A 734 -20.25 23.87 6.22
N PRO A 735 -18.99 24.26 5.94
CA PRO A 735 -17.90 23.29 5.77
C PRO A 735 -17.64 22.52 7.07
N LEU A 736 -17.20 21.26 6.96
CA LEU A 736 -16.77 20.50 8.14
C LEU A 736 -15.49 21.08 8.75
N MET A 737 -15.23 20.75 10.03
CA MET A 737 -14.03 21.19 10.74
C MET A 737 -12.76 20.79 9.97
N GLY A 738 -11.91 21.77 9.64
CA GLY A 738 -10.71 21.58 8.83
C GLY A 738 -10.88 21.85 7.33
N TYR A 739 -12.08 22.23 6.87
CA TYR A 739 -12.37 22.60 5.48
C TYR A 739 -12.84 24.06 5.39
N HIS A 740 -12.83 24.62 4.18
CA HIS A 740 -13.49 25.90 3.84
C HIS A 740 -14.36 25.73 2.61
N PHE A 741 -15.45 26.50 2.54
CA PHE A 741 -16.31 26.58 1.36
C PHE A 741 -15.56 27.28 0.22
N VAL A 742 -15.74 26.79 -1.01
CA VAL A 742 -15.11 27.37 -2.21
C VAL A 742 -16.15 27.82 -3.25
N LYS A 743 -17.08 26.93 -3.64
CA LYS A 743 -18.06 27.23 -4.70
C LYS A 743 -19.27 26.31 -4.70
N TRP A 744 -20.33 26.76 -5.36
CA TRP A 744 -21.47 25.98 -5.80
C TRP A 744 -21.33 25.58 -7.28
N THR A 745 -21.76 24.36 -7.62
CA THR A 745 -21.90 23.88 -9.00
C THR A 745 -23.29 23.29 -9.27
N ASN A 746 -23.67 23.16 -10.54
CA ASN A 746 -24.83 22.37 -10.94
C ASN A 746 -24.52 20.86 -10.97
N ALA A 747 -25.51 20.02 -11.31
CA ALA A 747 -25.35 18.57 -11.46
C ALA A 747 -24.40 18.12 -12.61
N ALA A 748 -24.12 18.97 -13.60
CA ALA A 748 -23.13 18.70 -14.64
C ALA A 748 -21.69 19.05 -14.20
N GLY A 749 -21.53 19.70 -13.04
CA GLY A 749 -20.25 20.20 -12.52
C GLY A 749 -19.91 21.64 -12.93
N ASP A 750 -20.80 22.33 -13.66
CA ASP A 750 -20.58 23.72 -14.08
C ASP A 750 -20.63 24.67 -12.89
N PHE A 751 -19.81 25.71 -12.93
CA PHE A 751 -19.74 26.75 -11.91
C PHE A 751 -21.04 27.57 -11.81
N LEU A 752 -21.53 27.80 -10.58
CA LEU A 752 -22.68 28.67 -10.30
C LEU A 752 -22.31 29.92 -9.52
N SER A 753 -21.59 29.80 -8.39
CA SER A 753 -21.24 30.94 -7.53
C SER A 753 -20.16 30.60 -6.49
N GLU A 754 -19.40 31.59 -6.05
CA GLU A 754 -18.50 31.53 -4.87
C GLU A 754 -19.15 32.09 -3.60
N SER A 755 -20.34 32.70 -3.70
CA SER A 755 -21.08 33.24 -2.55
C SER A 755 -21.72 32.13 -1.73
N ASN A 756 -21.64 32.25 -0.41
CA ASN A 756 -22.31 31.37 0.54
C ASN A 756 -22.86 32.22 1.71
N PRO A 757 -24.19 32.33 1.91
CA PRO A 757 -25.26 31.72 1.10
C PRO A 757 -25.31 32.20 -0.36
N TYR A 758 -25.76 31.32 -1.25
CA TYR A 758 -26.03 31.62 -2.67
C TYR A 758 -27.53 31.84 -2.91
N ARG A 759 -27.84 32.88 -3.68
CA ARG A 759 -29.21 33.32 -4.00
C ARG A 759 -29.43 33.30 -5.51
N PHE A 760 -30.53 32.71 -5.96
CA PHE A 760 -30.88 32.67 -7.39
C PHE A 760 -32.39 32.57 -7.62
N THR A 761 -32.85 33.02 -8.79
CA THR A 761 -34.26 32.92 -9.19
C THR A 761 -34.56 31.55 -9.79
N VAL A 762 -35.56 30.84 -9.26
CA VAL A 762 -35.98 29.53 -9.76
C VAL A 762 -36.74 29.66 -11.08
N ARG A 763 -36.22 29.03 -12.13
CA ARG A 763 -36.80 29.01 -13.48
C ARG A 763 -37.06 27.60 -14.03
N GLY A 764 -36.72 26.58 -13.24
CA GLY A 764 -36.75 25.16 -13.58
C GLY A 764 -36.17 24.35 -12.42
N GLU A 765 -36.19 23.02 -12.54
CA GLU A 765 -35.56 22.10 -11.59
C GLU A 765 -34.06 22.41 -11.41
N ALA A 766 -33.57 22.46 -10.17
CA ALA A 766 -32.17 22.78 -9.88
C ALA A 766 -31.56 21.82 -8.86
N VAL A 767 -30.47 21.16 -9.25
CA VAL A 767 -29.63 20.36 -8.34
C VAL A 767 -28.29 21.07 -8.19
N ILE A 768 -27.92 21.38 -6.94
CA ILE A 768 -26.82 22.28 -6.60
C ILE A 768 -25.88 21.59 -5.61
N GLN A 769 -24.57 21.69 -5.83
CA GLN A 769 -23.55 21.05 -4.99
C GLN A 769 -22.55 22.05 -4.43
N ALA A 770 -22.38 22.09 -3.11
CA ALA A 770 -21.30 22.81 -2.42
C ALA A 770 -20.01 22.00 -2.47
N HIS A 771 -18.92 22.68 -2.83
CA HIS A 771 -17.56 22.17 -2.79
C HIS A 771 -16.80 22.83 -1.65
N CYS A 772 -16.40 22.02 -0.68
CA CYS A 772 -15.49 22.41 0.39
C CYS A 772 -14.11 21.79 0.16
N LEU A 773 -13.04 22.55 0.37
CA LEU A 773 -11.66 22.08 0.25
C LEU A 773 -10.96 22.06 1.61
N THR A 774 -10.01 21.13 1.78
CA THR A 774 -9.18 21.04 2.98
C THR A 774 -8.40 22.33 3.22
N ASN A 775 -8.36 22.78 4.46
CA ASN A 775 -7.51 23.88 4.87
C ASN A 775 -6.04 23.46 4.79
N ASN A 776 -5.21 24.37 4.28
CA ASN A 776 -3.76 24.21 4.22
C ASN A 776 -3.11 25.06 5.32
N TYR A 777 -2.17 24.47 6.05
CA TYR A 777 -1.47 25.11 7.16
C TYR A 777 0.04 25.11 6.94
N GLN A 778 0.68 26.22 7.32
CA GLN A 778 2.13 26.34 7.34
C GLN A 778 2.71 25.56 8.52
N VAL A 779 3.68 24.69 8.23
CA VAL A 779 4.51 23.98 9.20
C VAL A 779 5.94 24.50 9.06
N ASN A 780 6.46 25.12 10.12
CA ASN A 780 7.85 25.56 10.19
C ASN A 780 8.63 24.64 11.12
N ILE A 781 9.77 24.12 10.68
CA ILE A 781 10.63 23.21 11.46
C ILE A 781 12.01 23.85 11.55
N SER A 782 12.55 23.97 12.76
CA SER A 782 13.81 24.65 13.05
C SER A 782 14.63 23.92 14.10
N ALA A 783 15.91 24.26 14.20
CA ALA A 783 16.81 23.81 15.25
C ALA A 783 17.16 25.00 16.17
N GLY A 784 17.19 24.75 17.47
CA GLY A 784 17.92 25.59 18.41
C GLY A 784 19.44 25.41 18.25
N GLU A 785 20.21 26.12 19.07
CA GLU A 785 21.67 26.03 19.05
C GLU A 785 22.17 24.59 19.28
N ASN A 786 23.31 24.25 18.66
CA ASN A 786 24.01 22.96 18.77
C ASN A 786 23.32 21.77 18.08
N GLY A 787 22.64 22.04 16.96
CA GLY A 787 22.22 21.03 16.00
C GLY A 787 21.56 21.64 14.77
N ARG A 788 21.05 20.80 13.87
CA ARG A 788 20.36 21.20 12.63
C ARG A 788 19.16 20.30 12.33
N VAL A 789 18.17 20.83 11.63
CA VAL A 789 17.05 20.03 11.11
C VAL A 789 17.42 19.35 9.78
N LEU A 790 16.83 18.18 9.53
CA LEU A 790 16.86 17.49 8.24
C LEU A 790 15.53 17.62 7.47
N SER A 791 14.42 17.79 8.20
CA SER A 791 13.11 18.06 7.59
C SER A 791 12.95 19.52 7.17
N ASN A 792 12.47 19.73 5.95
CA ASN A 792 12.01 21.03 5.50
C ASN A 792 10.56 21.28 5.95
N GLY A 793 10.30 22.51 6.44
CA GLY A 793 8.94 23.01 6.61
C GLY A 793 8.22 23.20 5.27
N GLY A 794 6.92 23.43 5.31
CA GLY A 794 6.09 23.52 4.11
C GLY A 794 4.61 23.82 4.39
N VAL A 795 3.82 23.89 3.32
CA VAL A 795 2.36 24.02 3.38
C VAL A 795 1.76 22.63 3.27
N TYR A 796 1.01 22.21 4.29
CA TYR A 796 0.42 20.87 4.37
C TYR A 796 -1.09 20.94 4.61
N GLY A 797 -1.85 20.02 4.02
CA GLY A 797 -3.29 19.90 4.25
C GLY A 797 -3.61 19.45 5.69
N TYR A 798 -4.80 19.79 6.16
CA TYR A 798 -5.33 19.33 7.45
C TYR A 798 -5.24 17.80 7.57
N HIS A 799 -4.77 17.31 8.73
CA HIS A 799 -4.54 15.90 9.07
C HIS A 799 -3.50 15.15 8.22
N VAL A 800 -2.76 15.81 7.32
CA VAL A 800 -1.57 15.20 6.70
C VAL A 800 -0.53 14.91 7.79
N GLN A 801 0.08 13.72 7.72
CA GLN A 801 1.16 13.31 8.62
C GLN A 801 2.49 13.90 8.14
N VAL A 802 3.18 14.64 9.02
CA VAL A 802 4.46 15.29 8.72
C VAL A 802 5.54 14.76 9.66
N ILE A 803 6.76 14.63 9.14
CA ILE A 803 7.94 14.16 9.87
C ILE A 803 8.86 15.35 10.16
N ALA A 804 9.13 15.60 11.44
CA ALA A 804 10.20 16.49 11.89
C ALA A 804 11.41 15.67 12.36
N GLU A 805 12.55 15.83 11.69
CA GLU A 805 13.81 15.15 12.00
C GLU A 805 14.94 16.18 12.19
N ALA A 806 15.80 15.93 13.17
CA ALA A 806 16.96 16.77 13.47
C ALA A 806 18.20 15.96 13.90
N VAL A 807 19.37 16.56 13.77
CA VAL A 807 20.67 15.97 14.14
C VAL A 807 21.39 16.94 15.09
N ALA A 808 21.87 16.42 16.20
CA ALA A 808 22.66 17.17 17.18
C ALA A 808 24.10 17.38 16.69
N ASP A 809 24.72 18.48 17.08
CA ASP A 809 26.15 18.69 16.89
C ASP A 809 26.98 17.87 17.88
N SER A 810 28.28 17.72 17.60
CA SER A 810 29.20 16.90 18.40
C SER A 810 29.19 17.31 19.87
N GLY A 811 28.91 16.35 20.75
CA GLY A 811 28.86 16.56 22.20
C GLY A 811 27.45 16.85 22.75
N TYR A 812 26.42 16.90 21.90
CA TYR A 812 25.03 17.12 22.29
C TYR A 812 24.14 15.93 21.90
N HIS A 813 22.91 15.89 22.42
CA HIS A 813 21.82 15.03 21.96
C HIS A 813 20.52 15.85 21.90
N LEU A 814 19.56 15.42 21.07
CA LEU A 814 18.23 16.01 21.09
C LEU A 814 17.54 15.65 22.41
N ALA A 815 17.05 16.65 23.13
CA ALA A 815 16.25 16.45 24.33
C ALA A 815 14.74 16.39 24.01
N GLN A 816 14.24 17.35 23.22
CA GLN A 816 12.83 17.42 22.83
C GLN A 816 12.59 18.42 21.69
N TRP A 817 11.52 18.19 20.94
CA TRP A 817 10.83 19.18 20.12
C TRP A 817 9.93 20.05 21.00
N THR A 818 9.92 21.35 20.75
CA THR A 818 9.00 22.32 21.38
C THR A 818 8.16 23.05 20.35
N ASP A 819 6.99 23.53 20.77
CA ASP A 819 6.16 24.44 19.96
C ASP A 819 6.71 25.89 19.96
N ALA A 820 6.01 26.80 19.27
CA ALA A 820 6.29 28.25 19.22
C ALA A 820 6.40 28.94 20.60
N ARG A 821 5.85 28.33 21.67
CA ARG A 821 5.85 28.86 23.04
C ARG A 821 6.98 28.25 23.88
N GLY A 822 7.81 27.38 23.31
CA GLY A 822 8.85 26.63 24.01
C GLY A 822 8.30 25.45 24.83
N VAL A 823 7.04 25.05 24.64
CA VAL A 823 6.43 23.92 25.36
C VAL A 823 6.80 22.61 24.67
N GLY A 824 7.32 21.64 25.43
CA GLY A 824 7.72 20.32 24.90
C GLY A 824 6.55 19.55 24.33
N VAL A 825 6.63 19.12 23.07
CA VAL A 825 5.59 18.37 22.35
C VAL A 825 5.98 16.91 22.08
N SER A 826 7.28 16.60 21.94
CA SER A 826 7.75 15.23 21.72
C SER A 826 9.24 15.07 22.01
N GLY A 827 9.63 13.95 22.63
CA GLY A 827 11.03 13.52 22.75
C GLY A 827 11.50 12.59 21.62
N SER A 828 10.64 12.30 20.64
CA SER A 828 10.94 11.35 19.56
C SER A 828 11.68 12.03 18.41
N ASN A 829 12.55 11.29 17.72
CA ASN A 829 13.27 11.77 16.54
C ASN A 829 13.55 10.59 15.60
N PRO A 830 12.99 10.54 14.38
CA PRO A 830 11.99 11.50 13.85
C PRO A 830 10.71 11.60 14.69
N TYR A 831 10.09 12.79 14.70
CA TYR A 831 8.78 13.04 15.29
C TYR A 831 7.72 13.10 14.18
N LEU A 832 6.79 12.16 14.22
CA LEU A 832 5.62 12.10 13.33
C LEU A 832 4.41 12.78 14.01
N PHE A 833 3.75 13.70 13.33
CA PHE A 833 2.56 14.40 13.85
C PHE A 833 1.54 14.77 12.75
N PRO A 834 0.22 14.79 13.07
CA PRO A 834 -0.79 15.32 12.17
C PRO A 834 -0.79 16.85 12.16
N VAL A 835 -1.02 17.44 10.99
CA VAL A 835 -1.16 18.90 10.85
C VAL A 835 -2.59 19.33 11.19
N GLU A 836 -2.79 19.84 12.41
CA GLU A 836 -4.09 20.33 12.90
C GLU A 836 -4.26 21.86 12.77
N GLY A 837 -3.18 22.59 12.50
CA GLY A 837 -3.15 24.04 12.42
C GLY A 837 -1.77 24.58 12.05
N LYS A 838 -1.58 25.91 12.11
CA LYS A 838 -0.26 26.53 11.95
C LYS A 838 0.68 25.96 13.01
N THR A 839 1.74 25.29 12.57
CA THR A 839 2.64 24.54 13.45
C THR A 839 4.05 25.10 13.33
N GLU A 840 4.70 25.34 14.47
CA GLU A 840 6.11 25.73 14.52
C GLU A 840 6.79 24.80 15.52
N LEU A 841 7.83 24.10 15.07
CA LEU A 841 8.59 23.13 15.86
C LEU A 841 10.06 23.52 15.93
N THR A 842 10.62 23.49 17.13
CA THR A 842 12.04 23.71 17.38
C THR A 842 12.67 22.48 18.03
N ALA A 843 13.71 21.94 17.42
CA ALA A 843 14.55 20.89 18.01
C ALA A 843 15.49 21.49 19.07
N ASN A 844 15.41 21.02 20.31
CA ASN A 844 16.24 21.51 21.41
C ASN A 844 17.30 20.47 21.81
N PHE A 845 18.55 20.91 21.89
CA PHE A 845 19.71 20.04 22.14
C PHE A 845 20.29 20.29 23.54
N VAL A 846 20.75 19.22 24.19
CA VAL A 846 21.36 19.26 25.53
C VAL A 846 22.73 18.60 25.49
N LEU A 847 23.69 19.21 26.20
CA LEU A 847 25.07 18.75 26.29
C LEU A 847 25.15 17.36 26.95
N ASN A 848 25.98 16.48 26.39
CA ASN A 848 26.15 15.11 26.86
C ASN A 848 26.89 15.05 28.20
N ASN A 849 26.47 14.13 29.06
CA ASN A 849 27.11 13.82 30.34
C ASN A 849 27.76 12.43 30.27
N TYR A 850 29.07 12.37 30.55
CA TYR A 850 29.83 11.13 30.55
C TYR A 850 30.11 10.64 31.96
N ARG A 851 30.00 9.33 32.15
CA ARG A 851 30.33 8.69 33.41
C ARG A 851 31.83 8.39 33.49
N VAL A 852 32.47 8.83 34.57
CA VAL A 852 33.82 8.41 34.93
C VAL A 852 33.76 7.51 36.16
N LEU A 853 34.31 6.32 36.04
CA LEU A 853 34.54 5.38 37.13
C LEU A 853 36.01 5.40 37.53
N LEU A 854 36.28 5.54 38.82
CA LEU A 854 37.63 5.44 39.39
C LEU A 854 37.64 4.32 40.42
N SER A 855 38.69 3.49 40.40
CA SER A 855 38.86 2.39 41.34
C SER A 855 40.34 2.16 41.66
N ALA A 856 40.61 1.56 42.81
CA ALA A 856 41.92 1.10 43.23
C ALA A 856 41.91 -0.44 43.24
N GLY A 857 42.96 -1.04 42.68
CA GLY A 857 43.23 -2.47 42.83
C GLY A 857 43.66 -2.80 44.27
N ALA A 858 44.00 -4.08 44.51
CA ALA A 858 44.46 -4.50 45.83
C ALA A 858 45.69 -3.70 46.28
N HIS A 859 45.72 -3.35 47.58
CA HIS A 859 46.79 -2.60 48.26
C HIS A 859 46.87 -1.09 47.95
N GLY A 860 45.72 -0.45 47.72
CA GLY A 860 45.61 1.01 47.79
C GLY A 860 44.16 1.50 47.85
N THR A 861 44.00 2.81 48.07
CA THR A 861 42.71 3.46 48.32
C THR A 861 42.49 4.67 47.41
N MET A 862 41.26 4.87 46.95
CA MET A 862 40.91 6.02 46.11
C MET A 862 40.82 7.32 46.92
N LYS A 863 41.43 8.40 46.42
CA LYS A 863 41.30 9.76 46.97
C LYS A 863 40.25 10.57 46.20
N SER A 864 40.21 10.42 44.87
CA SER A 864 39.16 11.01 44.03
C SER A 864 37.94 10.09 43.93
N ALA A 865 36.74 10.66 43.97
CA ALA A 865 35.51 9.96 43.61
C ALA A 865 35.25 10.05 42.09
N GLY A 866 34.72 8.97 41.50
CA GLY A 866 34.14 9.02 40.14
C GLY A 866 32.78 9.74 40.12
N GLY A 867 32.29 10.08 38.95
CA GLY A 867 31.09 10.92 38.81
C GLY A 867 30.52 10.97 37.38
N TYR A 868 29.58 11.89 37.17
CA TYR A 868 29.14 12.31 35.84
C TYR A 868 29.73 13.69 35.56
N TYR A 869 30.28 13.87 34.36
CA TYR A 869 30.95 15.08 33.91
C TYR A 869 30.36 15.51 32.57
N THR A 870 30.04 16.80 32.42
CA THR A 870 29.61 17.39 31.15
C THR A 870 30.70 17.28 30.09
N HIS A 871 30.32 17.19 28.81
CA HIS A 871 31.27 17.17 27.69
C HIS A 871 32.26 18.33 27.80
N GLY A 872 33.56 18.01 27.80
CA GLY A 872 34.63 19.00 27.90
C GLY A 872 35.09 19.36 29.33
N SER A 873 34.47 18.82 30.39
CA SER A 873 34.92 19.05 31.77
C SER A 873 36.23 18.34 32.11
N GLU A 874 37.07 18.98 32.93
CA GLU A 874 38.29 18.38 33.48
C GLU A 874 37.98 17.41 34.64
N VAL A 875 38.72 16.30 34.70
CA VAL A 875 38.58 15.22 35.68
C VAL A 875 39.95 14.88 36.26
N LYS A 876 40.06 14.82 37.59
CA LYS A 876 41.30 14.49 38.31
C LYS A 876 41.17 13.18 39.10
N ALA A 877 41.94 12.17 38.71
CA ALA A 877 42.07 10.89 39.40
C ALA A 877 43.29 10.88 40.34
N GLU A 878 43.11 10.49 41.60
CA GLU A 878 44.17 10.44 42.61
C GLU A 878 43.93 9.29 43.60
N THR A 879 45.00 8.67 44.09
CA THR A 879 44.96 7.47 44.95
C THR A 879 46.14 7.44 45.94
N PHE A 880 46.01 6.65 47.01
CA PHE A 880 47.09 6.39 47.97
C PHE A 880 47.42 4.87 48.01
N PRO A 881 48.70 4.47 47.97
CA PRO A 881 49.10 3.08 48.21
C PRO A 881 49.01 2.73 49.70
N ASP A 882 48.77 1.46 50.00
CA ASP A 882 48.84 0.92 51.37
C ASP A 882 50.31 0.74 51.82
N GLN A 883 50.55 0.61 53.13
CA GLN A 883 51.90 0.50 53.70
C GLN A 883 52.69 -0.70 53.13
N GLY A 884 53.89 -0.44 52.61
CA GLY A 884 54.75 -1.45 51.98
C GLY A 884 54.44 -1.71 50.51
N TYR A 885 53.60 -0.88 49.89
CA TYR A 885 53.32 -0.87 48.47
C TYR A 885 53.53 0.53 47.89
N ARG A 886 53.73 0.60 46.57
CA ARG A 886 53.79 1.87 45.83
C ARG A 886 52.89 1.84 44.61
N PHE A 887 52.39 3.01 44.21
CA PHE A 887 51.64 3.19 42.97
C PHE A 887 52.51 2.80 41.76
N LEU A 888 51.89 2.11 40.81
CA LEU A 888 52.52 1.67 39.56
C LEU A 888 52.00 2.46 38.36
N GLU A 889 50.69 2.35 38.09
CA GLU A 889 50.02 2.99 36.96
C GLU A 889 48.49 3.01 37.10
N TRP A 890 47.86 3.95 36.39
CA TRP A 890 46.44 3.87 36.04
C TRP A 890 46.31 3.04 34.76
N THR A 891 45.40 2.08 34.75
CA THR A 891 44.91 1.43 33.52
C THR A 891 43.47 1.84 33.22
N ASN A 892 43.03 1.62 31.99
CA ASN A 892 41.60 1.61 31.68
C ASN A 892 40.94 0.29 32.14
N ALA A 893 39.63 0.13 31.88
CA ALA A 893 38.89 -1.13 32.10
C ALA A 893 39.50 -2.36 31.40
N THR A 894 40.25 -2.16 30.32
CA THR A 894 40.82 -3.21 29.47
C THR A 894 42.19 -3.70 29.97
N GLY A 895 42.74 -3.03 31.00
CA GLY A 895 44.07 -3.28 31.56
C GLY A 895 45.21 -2.51 30.89
N ASN A 896 44.92 -1.71 29.86
CA ASN A 896 45.92 -0.91 29.15
C ASN A 896 46.31 0.33 29.97
N ARG A 897 47.61 0.59 30.07
CA ARG A 897 48.19 1.76 30.75
C ARG A 897 47.66 3.07 30.17
N ILE A 898 47.07 3.89 31.03
CA ILE A 898 46.58 5.25 30.72
C ILE A 898 47.55 6.32 31.22
N SER A 899 48.09 6.16 32.43
CA SER A 899 49.03 7.12 33.00
C SER A 899 49.91 6.52 34.09
N GLY A 900 51.19 6.91 34.12
CA GLY A 900 52.09 6.67 35.25
C GLY A 900 52.08 7.78 36.31
N ALA A 901 51.28 8.84 36.12
CA ALA A 901 51.18 9.95 37.06
C ALA A 901 50.07 9.71 38.10
N ASN A 902 50.32 10.09 39.34
CA ASN A 902 49.33 10.14 40.41
C ASN A 902 49.57 11.41 41.24
N PRO A 903 48.68 12.42 41.19
CA PRO A 903 47.42 12.47 40.43
C PRO A 903 47.58 12.46 38.90
N TYR A 904 46.48 12.11 38.22
CA TYR A 904 46.32 12.19 36.76
C TYR A 904 45.08 13.01 36.40
N THR A 905 45.18 13.85 35.36
CA THR A 905 44.12 14.77 34.93
C THR A 905 43.80 14.58 33.44
N PHE A 906 42.51 14.60 33.06
CA PHE A 906 42.05 14.43 31.68
C PHE A 906 40.68 15.11 31.42
N ILE A 907 40.27 15.22 30.16
CA ILE A 907 38.99 15.84 29.76
C ILE A 907 37.91 14.77 29.48
N ALA A 908 36.71 14.96 30.03
CA ALA A 908 35.55 14.10 29.84
C ALA A 908 34.88 14.33 28.48
N ILE A 909 35.31 13.59 27.46
CA ILE A 909 34.67 13.58 26.12
C ILE A 909 33.92 12.28 25.79
N ARG A 910 34.08 11.25 26.63
CA ARG A 910 33.42 9.92 26.54
C ARG A 910 33.39 9.27 27.92
N GLU A 911 32.64 8.18 28.08
CA GLU A 911 32.72 7.39 29.32
C GLU A 911 34.15 6.87 29.54
N ALA A 912 34.59 6.83 30.79
CA ALA A 912 35.92 6.36 31.16
C ALA A 912 35.87 5.52 32.44
N THR A 913 36.73 4.50 32.53
CA THR A 913 36.98 3.74 33.75
C THR A 913 38.48 3.70 33.96
N LEU A 914 38.96 4.12 35.12
CA LEU A 914 40.36 4.07 35.50
C LEU A 914 40.54 3.21 36.76
N THR A 915 41.58 2.37 36.73
CA THR A 915 41.96 1.46 37.83
C THR A 915 43.42 1.74 38.21
N ALA A 916 43.69 2.11 39.45
CA ALA A 916 45.05 2.24 39.96
C ALA A 916 45.60 0.88 40.39
N TRP A 917 46.86 0.60 40.04
CA TRP A 917 47.57 -0.62 40.42
C TRP A 917 48.78 -0.34 41.31
N PHE A 918 49.10 -1.30 42.18
CA PHE A 918 50.10 -1.19 43.22
C PHE A 918 51.04 -2.40 43.20
N VAL A 919 52.28 -2.20 43.62
CA VAL A 919 53.30 -3.26 43.71
C VAL A 919 53.98 -3.21 45.08
N ARG A 920 54.26 -4.38 45.67
CA ARG A 920 54.94 -4.52 46.98
C ARG A 920 56.40 -4.09 46.86
N ASP A 921 56.91 -3.39 47.87
CA ASP A 921 58.18 -2.65 47.78
C ASP A 921 59.46 -3.50 48.03
N ASN A 922 59.37 -4.83 47.95
CA ASN A 922 60.49 -5.77 48.10
C ASN A 922 60.75 -6.51 46.78
N GLY A 923 61.99 -6.49 46.29
CA GLY A 923 62.31 -6.82 44.89
C GLY A 923 62.20 -8.28 44.45
N SER A 924 62.07 -8.45 43.13
CA SER A 924 62.34 -9.68 42.34
C SER A 924 61.37 -10.87 42.39
N ALA A 925 60.08 -10.65 42.71
CA ALA A 925 59.06 -11.57 42.20
C ALA A 925 58.86 -11.32 40.69
N GLU A 926 59.26 -12.27 39.83
CA GLU A 926 59.00 -12.17 38.39
C GLU A 926 57.49 -12.16 38.14
N SER A 927 57.01 -11.07 37.55
CA SER A 927 55.61 -10.91 37.14
C SER A 927 55.53 -10.84 35.62
N TYR A 928 54.52 -11.48 35.06
CA TYR A 928 54.34 -11.63 33.62
C TYR A 928 53.37 -10.57 33.10
N ARG A 929 53.89 -9.64 32.30
CA ARG A 929 53.06 -8.64 31.63
C ARG A 929 52.46 -9.24 30.35
N VAL A 930 51.14 -9.13 30.22
CA VAL A 930 50.39 -9.44 29.00
C VAL A 930 49.99 -8.10 28.38
N ASN A 931 50.66 -7.73 27.30
CA ASN A 931 50.32 -6.57 26.48
C ASN A 931 49.31 -6.99 25.41
N LEU A 932 48.15 -6.33 25.38
CA LEU A 932 47.14 -6.54 24.35
C LEU A 932 47.02 -5.30 23.45
N SER A 933 47.02 -5.50 22.14
CA SER A 933 46.73 -4.47 21.14
C SER A 933 45.64 -4.94 20.19
N ALA A 934 44.95 -4.00 19.55
CA ALA A 934 44.08 -4.26 18.41
C ALA A 934 44.66 -3.54 17.18
N ASP A 935 44.44 -4.06 15.98
CA ASP A 935 44.62 -3.26 14.76
C ASP A 935 43.48 -2.23 14.58
N GLU A 936 43.49 -1.50 13.46
CA GLU A 936 42.54 -0.40 13.21
C GLU A 936 41.06 -0.80 13.24
N GLY A 937 40.74 -2.09 13.09
CA GLY A 937 39.37 -2.58 13.05
C GLY A 937 38.72 -2.95 14.38
N GLY A 938 39.36 -2.69 15.53
CA GLY A 938 38.71 -2.96 16.81
C GLY A 938 39.42 -2.42 18.05
N MET A 939 38.92 -2.85 19.20
CA MET A 939 39.43 -2.49 20.52
C MET A 939 39.51 -3.71 21.44
N ILE A 940 40.37 -3.65 22.44
CA ILE A 940 40.44 -4.66 23.51
C ILE A 940 39.33 -4.39 24.52
N LEU A 941 38.68 -5.43 25.02
CA LEU A 941 37.68 -5.36 26.09
C LEU A 941 38.27 -5.74 27.45
N SER A 942 39.05 -6.81 27.53
CA SER A 942 39.68 -7.27 28.77
C SER A 942 40.92 -8.14 28.55
N GLY A 943 41.72 -8.33 29.61
CA GLY A 943 42.80 -9.31 29.67
C GLY A 943 44.23 -8.74 29.65
N GLY A 944 44.41 -7.45 29.37
CA GLY A 944 45.73 -6.80 29.51
C GLY A 944 46.10 -6.65 30.99
N GLY A 945 47.38 -6.71 31.33
CA GLY A 945 47.81 -6.48 32.72
C GLY A 945 49.13 -7.13 33.12
N VAL A 946 49.39 -7.10 34.42
CA VAL A 946 50.52 -7.78 35.06
C VAL A 946 49.97 -8.91 35.92
N TYR A 947 50.39 -10.13 35.62
CA TYR A 947 49.92 -11.37 36.24
C TYR A 947 51.06 -12.08 36.96
N LEU A 948 50.73 -12.91 37.95
CA LEU A 948 51.69 -13.79 38.62
C LEU A 948 51.81 -15.13 37.85
N PRO A 949 52.92 -15.86 38.01
CA PRO A 949 53.07 -17.19 37.44
C PRO A 949 51.94 -18.13 37.87
N GLY A 950 51.17 -18.66 36.91
CA GLY A 950 50.05 -19.56 37.16
C GLY A 950 48.65 -18.92 37.15
N ASP A 951 48.54 -17.60 37.07
CA ASP A 951 47.22 -16.93 36.94
C ASP A 951 46.52 -17.30 35.62
N THR A 952 45.18 -17.38 35.64
CA THR A 952 44.38 -17.56 34.42
C THR A 952 44.04 -16.20 33.81
N VAL A 953 44.55 -15.95 32.60
CA VAL A 953 44.30 -14.74 31.81
C VAL A 953 43.15 -15.01 30.85
N ARG A 954 42.10 -14.18 30.88
CA ARG A 954 41.02 -14.17 29.89
C ARG A 954 41.15 -12.90 29.05
N ILE A 955 41.32 -13.06 27.74
CA ILE A 955 41.47 -11.98 26.77
C ILE A 955 40.19 -11.85 25.94
N GLU A 956 39.78 -10.62 25.67
CA GLU A 956 38.56 -10.31 24.94
C GLU A 956 38.73 -9.01 24.16
N ALA A 957 38.13 -8.93 22.97
CA ALA A 957 38.18 -7.78 22.08
C ALA A 957 36.81 -7.56 21.39
N GLU A 958 36.58 -6.38 20.85
CA GLU A 958 35.35 -6.00 20.13
C GLU A 958 35.73 -5.29 18.82
N ALA A 959 34.98 -5.55 17.75
CA ALA A 959 35.22 -4.92 16.46
C ALA A 959 34.59 -3.52 16.41
N HIS A 960 35.28 -2.58 15.77
CA HIS A 960 34.71 -1.28 15.44
C HIS A 960 33.62 -1.42 14.37
N GLU A 961 32.75 -0.41 14.26
CA GLU A 961 31.71 -0.38 13.24
C GLU A 961 32.32 -0.49 11.82
N GLY A 962 31.78 -1.38 11.01
CA GLY A 962 32.35 -1.69 9.69
C GLY A 962 33.57 -2.62 9.72
N TYR A 963 33.88 -3.30 10.84
CA TYR A 963 34.92 -4.32 10.91
C TYR A 963 34.43 -5.58 11.64
N HIS A 964 35.17 -6.69 11.55
CA HIS A 964 34.92 -7.90 12.32
C HIS A 964 36.21 -8.57 12.81
N PHE A 965 36.15 -9.23 13.97
CA PHE A 965 37.30 -9.92 14.56
C PHE A 965 37.70 -11.15 13.75
N LEU A 966 38.98 -11.24 13.39
CA LEU A 966 39.55 -12.32 12.59
C LEU A 966 40.35 -13.32 13.44
N LYS A 967 41.27 -12.84 14.30
CA LYS A 967 42.19 -13.68 15.08
C LYS A 967 42.99 -12.89 16.12
N TRP A 968 43.54 -13.59 17.11
CA TRP A 968 44.68 -13.14 17.92
C TRP A 968 46.00 -13.63 17.30
N THR A 969 47.02 -12.77 17.22
CA THR A 969 48.39 -13.11 16.84
C THR A 969 49.39 -12.75 17.92
N LYS A 970 50.52 -13.46 18.01
CA LYS A 970 51.67 -13.05 18.82
C LYS A 970 52.45 -11.91 18.14
N ALA A 971 53.38 -11.27 18.85
CA ALA A 971 54.31 -10.27 18.29
C ALA A 971 55.08 -10.71 17.04
N ASP A 972 55.32 -12.01 16.85
CA ASP A 972 55.98 -12.56 15.65
C ASP A 972 55.00 -12.80 14.47
N GLY A 973 53.77 -12.29 14.56
CA GLY A 973 52.71 -12.41 13.56
C GLY A 973 52.04 -13.79 13.50
N LYS A 974 52.53 -14.79 14.25
CA LYS A 974 51.94 -16.13 14.25
C LYS A 974 50.58 -16.14 14.95
N LEU A 975 49.67 -16.98 14.44
CA LEU A 975 48.36 -17.22 15.04
C LEU A 975 48.51 -17.69 16.51
N PHE A 976 47.83 -17.00 17.42
CA PHE A 976 47.69 -17.40 18.82
C PHE A 976 46.35 -18.10 19.08
N SER A 977 45.26 -17.52 18.58
CA SER A 977 43.91 -18.10 18.66
C SER A 977 42.98 -17.46 17.62
N ILE A 978 41.95 -18.18 17.15
CA ILE A 978 40.85 -17.63 16.33
C ILE A 978 39.60 -17.32 17.15
N THR A 979 39.57 -17.66 18.44
CA THR A 979 38.40 -17.46 19.30
C THR A 979 38.51 -16.16 20.09
N ASN A 980 37.39 -15.50 20.30
CA ASN A 980 37.28 -14.29 21.09
C ASN A 980 35.91 -14.28 21.81
N PRO A 981 35.85 -14.20 23.15
CA PRO A 981 36.96 -14.24 24.11
C PRO A 981 37.77 -15.55 24.10
N TYR A 982 38.97 -15.52 24.67
CA TYR A 982 39.86 -16.67 24.84
C TYR A 982 40.50 -16.66 26.24
N ALA A 983 40.92 -17.82 26.76
CA ALA A 983 41.56 -17.92 28.08
C ALA A 983 42.77 -18.87 28.08
N PHE A 984 43.81 -18.51 28.83
CA PHE A 984 45.07 -19.26 28.95
C PHE A 984 45.74 -19.02 30.32
N ILE A 985 46.78 -19.79 30.66
CA ILE A 985 47.55 -19.64 31.91
C ILE A 985 48.80 -18.78 31.66
N ALA A 986 49.05 -17.79 32.53
CA ALA A 986 50.23 -16.94 32.52
C ALA A 986 51.50 -17.75 32.87
N THR A 987 52.28 -18.08 31.84
CA THR A 987 53.54 -18.86 31.92
C THR A 987 54.77 -18.05 31.50
N GLY A 988 54.59 -16.77 31.15
CA GLY A 988 55.63 -15.85 30.69
C GLY A 988 55.01 -14.55 30.22
N ALA A 989 55.82 -13.50 30.02
CA ALA A 989 55.36 -12.27 29.40
C ALA A 989 54.88 -12.53 27.95
N MET A 990 53.80 -11.87 27.53
CA MET A 990 53.20 -12.06 26.21
C MET A 990 52.78 -10.74 25.59
N GLU A 991 52.90 -10.64 24.27
CA GLU A 991 52.31 -9.56 23.48
C GLU A 991 51.40 -10.18 22.43
N LEU A 992 50.13 -9.78 22.43
CA LEU A 992 49.09 -10.34 21.58
C LEU A 992 48.31 -9.21 20.89
N THR A 993 48.07 -9.38 19.59
CA THR A 993 47.29 -8.44 18.76
C THR A 993 45.99 -9.08 18.30
N ALA A 994 44.86 -8.44 18.56
CA ALA A 994 43.58 -8.74 17.93
C ALA A 994 43.55 -8.12 16.52
N VAL A 995 43.32 -8.95 15.51
CA VAL A 995 43.31 -8.60 14.10
C VAL A 995 41.87 -8.54 13.60
N PHE A 996 41.54 -7.54 12.80
CA PHE A 996 40.18 -7.27 12.31
C PHE A 996 40.16 -6.94 10.81
N GLU A 997 39.03 -7.14 10.15
CA GLU A 997 38.87 -6.93 8.69
C GLU A 997 37.64 -6.08 8.34
N LYS A 998 37.82 -5.11 7.42
CA LYS A 998 36.88 -4.03 7.09
C LYS A 998 35.80 -4.42 6.07
N GLY A 999 34.53 -4.30 6.44
CA GLY A 999 33.36 -4.32 5.54
C GLY A 999 32.94 -2.89 5.14
N SER A 1000 32.63 -2.67 3.87
CA SER A 1000 32.53 -1.30 3.30
C SER A 1000 31.22 -1.00 2.56
N LEU A 1001 30.57 0.13 2.89
CA LEU A 1001 29.53 0.92 2.20
C LEU A 1001 29.66 2.35 2.77
N THR A 1002 29.77 3.48 2.06
CA THR A 1002 28.87 4.13 1.05
C THR A 1002 29.64 5.14 0.13
N GLY A 1003 29.10 5.52 -1.05
CA GLY A 1003 29.74 6.44 -2.02
C GLY A 1003 29.57 7.96 -1.73
N PHE A 1004 30.20 8.90 -2.46
CA PHE A 1004 30.61 8.88 -3.87
C PHE A 1004 32.14 8.91 -4.15
N GLU A 1005 32.68 9.97 -4.80
CA GLU A 1005 33.72 9.90 -5.86
C GLU A 1005 34.61 11.18 -5.86
N THR A 1006 35.67 11.40 -6.68
CA THR A 1006 36.16 10.77 -7.94
C THR A 1006 37.69 10.47 -7.90
N PRO A 1007 38.27 9.73 -8.88
CA PRO A 1007 39.61 9.13 -8.73
C PRO A 1007 40.75 9.83 -9.50
N LEU A 1008 41.97 9.69 -8.97
CA LEU A 1008 43.23 9.88 -9.73
C LEU A 1008 43.98 8.54 -9.75
N GLY A 1009 44.02 7.85 -10.91
CA GLY A 1009 44.71 6.56 -10.99
C GLY A 1009 44.52 5.65 -12.22
N VAL A 1010 44.10 6.17 -13.39
CA VAL A 1010 44.05 5.47 -14.71
C VAL A 1010 43.03 4.33 -14.85
N GLY A 1011 42.01 4.56 -15.70
CA GLY A 1011 41.09 3.53 -16.23
C GLY A 1011 39.70 3.52 -15.58
N VAL A 1012 38.82 4.46 -15.97
CA VAL A 1012 37.57 4.75 -15.25
C VAL A 1012 36.32 4.37 -16.06
N ASN A 1013 35.49 3.48 -15.52
CA ASN A 1013 34.10 3.26 -15.95
C ASN A 1013 33.19 4.05 -14.98
N GLY A 1014 32.12 4.72 -15.45
CA GLY A 1014 31.36 5.65 -14.61
C GLY A 1014 29.86 5.71 -14.90
N ALA A 1015 29.08 6.04 -13.86
CA ALA A 1015 27.62 6.18 -13.90
C ALA A 1015 27.19 7.37 -13.02
N TYR A 1016 26.56 8.39 -13.61
CA TYR A 1016 26.21 9.64 -12.92
C TYR A 1016 24.82 10.15 -13.32
N TYR A 1017 24.19 10.97 -12.49
CA TYR A 1017 22.80 11.42 -12.67
C TYR A 1017 22.74 12.95 -12.72
N THR A 1018 22.29 13.53 -13.83
CA THR A 1018 22.10 14.99 -14.00
C THR A 1018 20.77 15.26 -14.68
N ASP A 1019 20.14 16.41 -14.37
CA ASP A 1019 18.98 16.93 -15.11
C ASP A 1019 17.80 15.96 -15.27
N GLY A 1020 17.60 15.06 -14.29
CA GLY A 1020 16.54 14.05 -14.31
C GLY A 1020 16.85 12.78 -15.14
N VAL A 1021 18.11 12.58 -15.52
CA VAL A 1021 18.54 11.49 -16.43
C VAL A 1021 19.81 10.81 -15.90
N LEU A 1022 19.79 9.48 -15.87
CA LEU A 1022 20.98 8.66 -15.62
C LEU A 1022 21.84 8.61 -16.90
N ARG A 1023 23.13 8.95 -16.77
CA ARG A 1023 24.16 8.90 -17.81
C ARG A 1023 25.22 7.87 -17.47
N LEU A 1024 25.68 7.14 -18.48
CA LEU A 1024 26.57 5.97 -18.33
C LEU A 1024 27.69 6.06 -19.37
N VAL A 1025 28.94 6.05 -18.90
CA VAL A 1025 30.14 6.32 -19.72
C VAL A 1025 31.23 5.26 -19.48
N ASN A 1026 32.01 4.97 -20.53
CA ASN A 1026 33.07 3.95 -20.54
C ASN A 1026 32.59 2.52 -20.16
N LEU A 1027 31.35 2.16 -20.51
CA LEU A 1027 30.81 0.81 -20.29
C LEU A 1027 30.79 -0.07 -21.56
N GLU A 1028 31.56 0.27 -22.60
CA GLU A 1028 31.55 -0.46 -23.87
C GLU A 1028 31.81 -1.97 -23.68
N GLY A 1029 30.89 -2.80 -24.20
CA GLY A 1029 30.87 -4.26 -24.08
C GLY A 1029 30.30 -4.79 -22.76
N ALA A 1030 29.85 -3.94 -21.83
CA ALA A 1030 29.25 -4.36 -20.57
C ALA A 1030 27.73 -4.53 -20.67
N VAL A 1031 27.21 -5.59 -20.06
CA VAL A 1031 25.77 -5.81 -19.82
C VAL A 1031 25.37 -5.03 -18.57
N VAL A 1032 24.59 -3.97 -18.73
CA VAL A 1032 24.14 -3.05 -17.67
C VAL A 1032 22.69 -3.32 -17.29
N SER A 1033 22.42 -3.70 -16.05
CA SER A 1033 21.08 -3.90 -15.48
C SER A 1033 20.82 -2.92 -14.35
N VAL A 1034 19.63 -2.30 -14.29
CA VAL A 1034 19.17 -1.48 -13.16
C VAL A 1034 17.91 -2.12 -12.56
N ARG A 1035 17.87 -2.30 -11.24
CA ARG A 1035 16.76 -2.93 -10.50
C ARG A 1035 16.30 -2.06 -9.34
N THR A 1036 15.02 -2.02 -8.98
CA THR A 1036 14.56 -1.44 -7.70
C THR A 1036 15.04 -2.31 -6.52
N ILE A 1037 15.02 -1.74 -5.31
CA ILE A 1037 15.50 -2.41 -4.09
C ILE A 1037 14.68 -3.64 -3.67
N ASP A 1038 13.43 -3.76 -4.12
CA ASP A 1038 12.58 -4.95 -4.01
C ASP A 1038 12.96 -6.08 -4.99
N GLY A 1039 13.98 -5.86 -5.84
CA GLY A 1039 14.54 -6.83 -6.78
C GLY A 1039 13.96 -6.75 -8.21
N ARG A 1040 12.89 -5.97 -8.44
CA ARG A 1040 12.26 -5.83 -9.76
C ARG A 1040 13.20 -5.12 -10.74
N GLN A 1041 13.47 -5.73 -11.89
CA GLN A 1041 14.34 -5.15 -12.92
C GLN A 1041 13.61 -4.05 -13.71
N VAL A 1042 14.32 -2.95 -13.97
CA VAL A 1042 13.79 -1.69 -14.53
C VAL A 1042 14.49 -1.29 -15.82
N LEU A 1043 15.78 -1.61 -15.94
CA LEU A 1043 16.58 -1.44 -17.17
C LEU A 1043 17.49 -2.67 -17.34
N LEU A 1044 17.73 -3.11 -18.58
CA LEU A 1044 18.77 -4.09 -18.94
C LEU A 1044 19.18 -3.88 -20.40
N PHE A 1045 20.47 -3.62 -20.67
CA PHE A 1045 20.99 -3.47 -22.03
C PHE A 1045 22.50 -3.78 -22.09
N THR A 1046 23.06 -3.95 -23.29
CA THR A 1046 24.52 -4.04 -23.48
C THR A 1046 25.01 -2.75 -24.15
N ALA A 1047 25.96 -2.05 -23.55
CA ALA A 1047 26.51 -0.82 -24.13
C ALA A 1047 27.50 -1.14 -25.26
N GLY A 1048 27.39 -0.44 -26.41
CA GLY A 1048 28.30 -0.57 -27.56
C GLY A 1048 28.65 0.79 -28.17
N GLY A 1049 29.93 1.05 -28.44
CA GLY A 1049 30.45 2.36 -28.79
C GLY A 1049 30.62 3.30 -27.59
N ASP A 1050 31.50 4.30 -27.72
CA ASP A 1050 31.73 5.42 -26.79
C ASP A 1050 30.55 6.41 -26.76
N GLY A 1051 29.33 5.89 -26.53
CA GLY A 1051 28.09 6.66 -26.48
C GLY A 1051 27.61 6.89 -25.04
N ASP A 1052 27.04 8.07 -24.81
CA ASP A 1052 26.44 8.48 -23.53
C ASP A 1052 24.98 7.99 -23.44
N TYR A 1053 24.70 7.03 -22.55
CA TYR A 1053 23.37 6.39 -22.47
C TYR A 1053 22.45 7.11 -21.48
N ALA A 1054 21.38 7.70 -22.00
CA ALA A 1054 20.37 8.44 -21.24
C ALA A 1054 19.17 7.56 -20.87
N ALA A 1055 18.86 7.43 -19.57
CA ALA A 1055 17.64 6.78 -19.08
C ALA A 1055 16.93 7.62 -18.00
N ALA A 1056 15.63 7.87 -18.19
CA ALA A 1056 14.77 8.48 -17.19
C ALA A 1056 14.20 7.40 -16.25
N LEU A 1057 14.26 7.64 -14.94
CA LEU A 1057 13.82 6.71 -13.90
C LEU A 1057 12.91 7.48 -12.91
N PRO A 1058 11.80 6.91 -12.42
CA PRO A 1058 10.97 7.56 -11.41
C PRO A 1058 11.67 7.58 -10.04
N ALA A 1059 11.18 8.41 -9.10
CA ALA A 1059 11.74 8.49 -7.76
C ALA A 1059 11.74 7.11 -7.06
N GLY A 1060 12.89 6.69 -6.54
CA GLY A 1060 13.09 5.34 -6.04
C GLY A 1060 14.55 4.97 -5.76
N ILE A 1061 14.75 3.83 -5.12
CA ILE A 1061 16.07 3.30 -4.79
C ILE A 1061 16.41 2.16 -5.74
N TYR A 1062 17.51 2.31 -6.47
CA TYR A 1062 17.91 1.41 -7.56
C TYR A 1062 19.31 0.83 -7.36
N ILE A 1063 19.55 -0.34 -7.96
CA ILE A 1063 20.82 -1.06 -8.01
C ILE A 1063 21.19 -1.23 -9.48
N LEU A 1064 22.22 -0.51 -9.93
CA LEU A 1064 22.87 -0.72 -11.22
C LEU A 1064 23.95 -1.81 -11.09
N ASN A 1065 24.05 -2.67 -12.10
CA ASN A 1065 25.04 -3.74 -12.22
C ASN A 1065 25.49 -3.82 -13.68
N ALA A 1066 26.71 -3.38 -13.98
CA ALA A 1066 27.34 -3.47 -15.28
C ALA A 1066 28.42 -4.58 -15.28
N ALA A 1067 28.33 -5.54 -16.19
CA ALA A 1067 29.21 -6.70 -16.25
C ALA A 1067 29.82 -6.91 -17.64
N ARG A 1068 31.16 -6.89 -17.74
CA ARG A 1068 31.93 -7.20 -18.96
C ARG A 1068 32.89 -8.35 -18.70
N GLY A 1069 32.49 -9.56 -19.07
CA GLY A 1069 33.29 -10.77 -18.82
C GLY A 1069 33.47 -11.04 -17.32
N LYS A 1070 34.68 -10.79 -16.80
CA LYS A 1070 34.99 -10.90 -15.36
C LYS A 1070 34.84 -9.58 -14.60
N ASP A 1071 34.88 -8.44 -15.29
CA ASP A 1071 34.76 -7.13 -14.67
C ASP A 1071 33.30 -6.86 -14.35
N ARG A 1072 33.01 -6.51 -13.09
CA ARG A 1072 31.65 -6.22 -12.60
C ARG A 1072 31.66 -4.96 -11.76
N PHE A 1073 30.77 -4.03 -12.12
CA PHE A 1073 30.54 -2.78 -11.43
C PHE A 1073 29.10 -2.76 -10.92
N VAL A 1074 28.92 -2.82 -9.60
CA VAL A 1074 27.60 -2.79 -8.96
C VAL A 1074 27.52 -1.57 -8.06
N THR A 1075 26.54 -0.70 -8.29
CA THR A 1075 26.33 0.51 -7.48
C THR A 1075 24.85 0.69 -7.15
N LYS A 1076 24.57 1.21 -5.96
CA LYS A 1076 23.22 1.53 -5.49
C LYS A 1076 23.06 3.04 -5.47
N PHE A 1077 22.06 3.55 -6.18
CA PHE A 1077 21.78 4.98 -6.29
C PHE A 1077 20.30 5.27 -6.02
N ILE A 1078 20.00 6.52 -5.67
CA ILE A 1078 18.65 6.97 -5.35
C ILE A 1078 18.28 8.05 -6.34
N VAL A 1079 17.21 7.82 -7.09
CA VAL A 1079 16.57 8.89 -7.85
C VAL A 1079 15.58 9.55 -6.92
N LYS A 1080 15.71 10.86 -6.75
CA LYS A 1080 14.77 11.69 -6.00
C LYS A 1080 13.79 12.34 -6.97
N GLU A 1081 12.61 12.65 -6.46
CA GLU A 1081 11.56 13.40 -7.15
C GLU A 1081 11.98 14.88 -7.35
#